data_AF-A0AA36IGY6-F1
#
_entry.id   AF-A0AA36IGY6-F1
#
_cell.length_a   1.000
_cell.length_b   1.000
_cell.length_c   1.000
_cell.angle_alpha   90.00
_cell.angle_beta   90.00
_cell.angle_gamma   90.00
#
_symmetry.space_group_name_H-M   'P 1'
#
loop_
_entity.id
_entity.type
_entity.pdbx_description
1 polymer ?
#
loop_
_entity_poly.entity_id
_entity_poly.type
_entity_poly.pdbx_seq_one_letter_code
_entity_poly.pdbx_strand_id
1 'polypeptide(L)'
;MRVTVGTTAENCEAWLVELEVPEKTTVSSLKKILASPPHSLAVSASTKVLFRDNGVLTTLFDKEVVHSHVTLLNVADDKVLSFPETFLWGAATAAYQVEGAANRDGRTPSIWDTFCSVPGKIRNGDTGATACEHYHRFVEDVGLMKDLGLRAYRFSISWSRLLPFGRGKVNLRAVDFYTSLLLELKKSKTITPVVTLYHWDLPQCLEDEYGGWLSRQVIADFEAFASICFETFGRRYVKYWITLNDPWCCCALGYASGEHAPGRCSAPGKEPYAVAHNMLLAHARAVKCFRESFQKQQGGVIGPEKTWLRNFDSAGAGPRPELGFRNSRSRAWNGALGHWRRGRGRSQEVMQALQQVKDEGLQTDIVSSGFVGAIKADRVTGNISLVLEVEVYKSEVEQRLSELPWAKSVEVSVGSVKAAPPSQPRPMPEIPKSLDKVKNIVAVSSCKGGVGKSTVAVNLAYALHNKGYKVGIFDCDVYGPSLPVMVRFQEETPKMEMYQDEQKEKHIRPVIHPETGMKLVSFGFVGHAAVMRGSMVTGVMSQLVNQTDWGELDYLILDMPPGTGDIHLTLSQVCQITCAVIVTTPQKLSVIDVERGISMFSQLKVPSVAVVQNMSYMSTDSGRQYIFGKTDAGYAIADTFGIEQVFELPLEASVAQAGDSGNPFGNQGDSESSKEMDKLADSVVQEVQKIHENRQPPRLFWDAQQKVLRLQLPEGKELGIDPVELRLRDKGAGGVTPPAPGVFPEEIVDMGNYAVVIKWSDGVVQVAPHKQLIEGDEKGPMQYVELSVA
;
A
#
# COMPACT_ATOMS: atom_id res chain seq x y z
N MET A 1 10.23 36.65 33.35
CA MET A 1 11.31 36.04 34.17
C MET A 1 12.54 35.97 33.29
N ARG A 2 13.74 36.37 33.75
CA ARG A 2 14.96 36.26 32.93
C ARG A 2 15.49 34.84 32.98
N VAL A 3 15.64 34.16 31.85
CA VAL A 3 16.05 32.75 31.79
C VAL A 3 17.21 32.61 30.82
N THR A 4 18.38 32.27 31.35
CA THR A 4 19.57 32.00 30.53
C THR A 4 19.50 30.56 30.02
N VAL A 5 19.67 30.35 28.72
CA VAL A 5 19.66 29.01 28.10
C VAL A 5 21.08 28.69 27.65
N GLY A 6 21.74 27.78 28.36
CA GLY A 6 23.07 27.28 27.98
C GLY A 6 22.96 26.17 26.94
N THR A 7 23.86 26.18 25.96
CA THR A 7 23.99 25.09 24.99
C THR A 7 24.91 24.00 25.54
N THR A 8 24.63 22.72 25.27
CA THR A 8 25.50 21.59 25.64
C THR A 8 26.54 21.23 24.59
N ALA A 9 26.50 21.86 23.42
CA ALA A 9 27.51 21.66 22.37
C ALA A 9 28.84 22.31 22.76
N GLU A 10 29.92 21.53 22.77
CA GLU A 10 31.27 22.04 22.99
C GLU A 10 31.62 23.10 21.93
N ASN A 11 32.16 24.24 22.36
CA ASN A 11 32.53 25.43 21.57
C ASN A 11 31.42 26.41 21.13
N CYS A 12 30.25 26.41 21.76
CA CYS A 12 29.25 27.49 21.58
C CYS A 12 29.16 28.39 22.84
N GLU A 13 29.18 29.73 22.66
CA GLU A 13 28.88 30.65 23.77
C GLU A 13 27.38 30.58 24.14
N ALA A 14 27.10 30.70 25.45
CA ALA A 14 25.75 30.62 25.99
C ALA A 14 24.85 31.74 25.46
N TRP A 15 23.59 31.41 25.15
CA TRP A 15 22.62 32.38 24.63
C TRP A 15 21.84 33.01 25.77
N LEU A 16 21.58 34.31 25.67
CA LEU A 16 20.73 35.03 26.62
C LEU A 16 19.41 35.39 25.94
N VAL A 17 18.32 34.76 26.38
CA VAL A 17 16.97 35.01 25.87
C VAL A 17 16.10 35.54 27.03
N GLU A 18 15.49 36.71 26.86
CA GLU A 18 14.53 37.22 27.84
C GLU A 18 13.12 36.77 27.46
N LEU A 19 12.49 35.95 28.32
CA LEU A 19 11.14 35.43 28.12
C LEU A 19 10.13 36.14 29.03
N GLU A 20 9.03 36.58 28.45
CA GLU A 20 7.85 36.98 29.22
C GLU A 20 7.03 35.74 29.53
N VAL A 21 6.83 35.49 30.82
CA VAL A 21 6.05 34.34 31.32
C VAL A 21 5.14 34.81 32.44
N PRO A 22 3.92 34.24 32.56
CA PRO A 22 2.96 34.61 33.61
C PRO A 22 3.58 34.54 35.00
N GLU A 23 3.20 35.46 35.91
CA GLU A 23 3.80 35.67 37.24
C GLU A 23 3.94 34.41 38.13
N LYS A 24 3.17 33.34 37.86
CA LYS A 24 3.15 32.11 38.65
C LYS A 24 3.83 30.91 37.98
N THR A 25 4.60 31.13 36.90
CA THR A 25 5.27 30.05 36.18
C THR A 25 6.50 29.58 36.95
N THR A 26 6.54 28.30 37.34
CA THR A 26 7.70 27.71 38.03
C THR A 26 8.79 27.29 37.04
N VAL A 27 10.05 27.18 37.49
CA VAL A 27 11.18 26.69 36.66
C VAL A 27 10.93 25.29 36.11
N SER A 28 10.27 24.42 36.90
CA SER A 28 9.85 23.08 36.49
C SER A 28 8.84 23.12 35.34
N SER A 29 7.81 23.97 35.45
CA SER A 29 6.81 24.18 34.40
C SER A 29 7.46 24.74 33.14
N LEU A 30 8.39 25.68 33.27
CA LEU A 30 9.11 26.26 32.15
C LEU A 30 9.98 25.22 31.41
N LYS A 31 10.69 24.35 32.13
CA LYS A 31 11.46 23.25 31.53
C LYS A 31 10.57 22.27 30.78
N LYS A 32 9.38 21.94 31.30
CA LYS A 32 8.40 21.09 30.61
C LYS A 32 7.86 21.74 29.33
N ILE A 33 7.57 23.05 29.38
CA ILE A 33 7.11 23.84 28.22
C ILE A 33 8.19 23.85 27.12
N LEU A 34 9.46 24.03 27.48
CA LEU A 34 10.57 24.05 26.53
C LEU A 34 10.94 22.66 25.99
N ALA A 35 10.63 21.59 26.72
CA ALA A 35 10.95 20.21 26.33
C ALA A 35 9.88 19.54 25.45
N SER A 36 8.74 20.20 25.16
CA SER A 36 7.60 19.62 24.45
C SER A 36 7.37 20.29 23.08
N PRO A 37 7.68 19.65 21.93
CA PRO A 37 7.39 20.20 20.61
C PRO A 37 5.90 20.05 20.23
N PRO A 38 5.34 20.94 19.38
CA PRO A 38 5.79 22.29 19.01
C PRO A 38 5.08 23.35 19.85
N HIS A 39 5.82 24.25 20.52
CA HIS A 39 5.23 25.39 21.22
C HIS A 39 5.82 26.71 20.70
N SER A 40 4.93 27.68 20.49
CA SER A 40 5.26 29.05 20.08
C SER A 40 5.29 29.92 21.34
N LEU A 41 6.44 30.54 21.65
CA LEU A 41 6.60 31.42 22.82
C LEU A 41 6.65 32.89 22.38
N ALA A 42 5.94 33.76 23.11
CA ALA A 42 6.03 35.20 22.92
C ALA A 42 7.34 35.74 23.52
N VAL A 43 8.07 36.57 22.77
CA VAL A 43 9.35 37.15 23.18
C VAL A 43 9.24 38.67 23.12
N SER A 44 9.79 39.38 24.11
CA SER A 44 9.71 40.85 24.16
C SER A 44 10.73 41.50 23.21
N ALA A 45 10.43 42.73 22.78
CA ALA A 45 11.14 43.48 21.75
C ALA A 45 12.60 43.90 22.10
N SER A 46 13.12 43.57 23.30
CA SER A 46 14.43 44.02 23.78
C SER A 46 15.58 43.02 23.62
N THR A 47 15.35 41.84 23.01
CA THR A 47 16.41 40.83 22.86
C THR A 47 17.49 41.26 21.87
N LYS A 48 18.73 41.44 22.34
CA LYS A 48 19.92 41.70 21.52
C LYS A 48 20.79 40.45 21.41
N VAL A 49 21.04 39.98 20.19
CA VAL A 49 21.99 38.90 19.87
C VAL A 49 23.33 39.53 19.44
N LEU A 50 24.47 39.04 19.97
CA LEU A 50 25.84 39.47 19.63
C LEU A 50 26.63 38.29 19.02
N PHE A 51 27.71 38.55 18.26
CA PHE A 51 28.10 37.73 17.08
C PHE A 51 29.62 37.53 16.82
N ARG A 52 29.93 36.54 15.92
CA ARG A 52 30.98 36.47 14.82
C ARG A 52 31.90 35.22 14.88
N ASP A 53 32.38 34.50 13.83
CA ASP A 53 32.04 34.20 12.41
C ASP A 53 32.85 32.97 11.94
N ASN A 54 32.21 32.04 11.22
CA ASN A 54 32.83 31.12 10.24
C ASN A 54 31.77 30.67 9.20
N GLY A 55 31.00 31.63 8.67
CA GLY A 55 30.53 31.52 7.28
C GLY A 55 29.07 31.84 6.95
N VAL A 56 28.09 31.77 7.87
CA VAL A 56 26.71 32.21 7.56
C VAL A 56 26.03 32.82 8.78
N LEU A 57 25.46 34.00 8.56
CA LEU A 57 25.23 34.99 9.59
C LEU A 57 24.17 35.98 9.04
N THR A 58 22.90 35.85 9.42
CA THR A 58 21.82 36.80 9.05
C THR A 58 20.78 36.95 10.17
N THR A 59 20.61 38.17 10.65
CA THR A 59 19.49 38.63 11.49
C THR A 59 18.81 39.80 10.79
N LEU A 60 17.48 39.87 10.87
CA LEU A 60 16.71 41.08 10.55
C LEU A 60 15.71 41.31 11.67
N PHE A 61 16.00 42.30 12.51
CA PHE A 61 15.00 42.98 13.31
C PHE A 61 14.49 44.17 12.51
N ASP A 62 13.17 44.26 12.33
CA ASP A 62 12.51 45.53 12.06
C ASP A 62 11.76 45.94 13.34
N LYS A 63 11.90 47.21 13.72
CA LYS A 63 11.62 47.71 15.08
C LYS A 63 10.13 48.00 15.33
N GLU A 64 9.28 47.82 14.32
CA GLU A 64 7.86 48.22 14.38
C GLU A 64 6.84 47.09 14.19
N VAL A 65 7.23 45.81 13.99
CA VAL A 65 6.27 44.78 13.50
C VAL A 65 6.17 43.48 14.33
N VAL A 66 6.91 43.27 15.42
CA VAL A 66 6.86 41.95 16.10
C VAL A 66 5.83 41.87 17.23
N HIS A 67 4.61 41.46 16.87
CA HIS A 67 3.74 40.64 17.71
C HIS A 67 3.65 39.23 17.11
N SER A 68 4.71 38.42 17.17
CA SER A 68 4.60 37.02 16.75
C SER A 68 5.69 36.12 17.30
N HIS A 69 5.27 34.93 17.71
CA HIS A 69 5.92 33.92 18.51
C HIS A 69 7.18 33.29 17.87
N VAL A 70 8.13 32.88 18.70
CA VAL A 70 9.29 32.05 18.32
C VAL A 70 8.93 30.58 18.55
N THR A 71 9.12 29.72 17.53
CA THR A 71 8.95 28.27 17.64
C THR A 71 10.31 27.60 17.81
N LEU A 72 10.50 26.87 18.92
CA LEU A 72 11.69 26.07 19.17
C LEU A 72 11.45 24.63 18.68
N LEU A 73 12.26 24.16 17.73
CA LEU A 73 12.25 22.77 17.27
C LEU A 73 13.32 22.00 18.04
N ASN A 74 12.92 20.97 18.78
CA ASN A 74 13.85 20.05 19.42
C ASN A 74 14.31 19.02 18.36
N VAL A 75 15.49 19.22 17.80
CA VAL A 75 16.13 18.27 16.88
C VAL A 75 17.13 17.49 17.73
N ALA A 76 16.80 16.25 18.08
CA ALA A 76 17.76 15.33 18.68
C ALA A 76 18.94 15.08 17.71
N ASP A 77 20.11 14.80 18.28
CA ASP A 77 21.45 14.95 17.70
C ASP A 77 21.69 14.52 16.23
N ASP A 78 22.47 15.39 15.56
CA ASP A 78 23.50 15.16 14.55
C ASP A 78 23.21 14.93 13.06
N LYS A 79 22.01 15.19 12.53
CA LYS A 79 21.86 15.51 11.09
C LYS A 79 20.83 16.59 10.82
N VAL A 80 21.26 17.85 10.84
CA VAL A 80 20.51 18.93 10.17
C VAL A 80 20.46 18.57 8.68
N LEU A 81 19.27 18.20 8.20
CA LEU A 81 19.04 17.98 6.78
C LEU A 81 19.23 19.32 6.06
N SER A 82 20.43 19.54 5.52
CA SER A 82 20.74 20.68 4.68
C SER A 82 20.33 20.36 3.25
N PHE A 83 19.47 21.21 2.71
CA PHE A 83 19.12 21.19 1.30
C PHE A 83 19.88 22.32 0.60
N PRO A 84 20.21 22.18 -0.70
CA PRO A 84 20.74 23.30 -1.47
C PRO A 84 19.85 24.54 -1.31
N GLU A 85 20.42 25.74 -1.26
CA GLU A 85 19.65 26.99 -1.11
C GLU A 85 18.58 27.18 -2.20
N THR A 86 18.80 26.54 -3.35
CA THR A 86 17.94 26.51 -4.52
C THR A 86 16.85 25.43 -4.46
N PHE A 87 16.78 24.63 -3.39
CA PHE A 87 15.76 23.60 -3.21
C PHE A 87 14.38 24.23 -2.99
N LEU A 88 13.39 23.74 -3.72
CA LEU A 88 12.02 24.25 -3.68
C LEU A 88 11.08 23.24 -3.00
N TRP A 89 10.60 23.60 -1.82
CA TRP A 89 9.48 22.93 -1.17
C TRP A 89 8.16 23.49 -1.72
N GLY A 90 7.21 22.62 -2.04
CA GLY A 90 5.96 23.02 -2.66
C GLY A 90 4.84 22.00 -2.51
N ALA A 91 3.65 22.38 -2.98
CA ALA A 91 2.48 21.52 -3.06
C ALA A 91 2.05 21.31 -4.52
N ALA A 92 1.28 20.25 -4.79
CA ALA A 92 0.81 19.90 -6.12
C ALA A 92 -0.70 19.64 -6.16
N THR A 93 -1.38 20.12 -7.20
CA THR A 93 -2.81 19.89 -7.48
C THR A 93 -3.05 19.61 -8.97
N ALA A 94 -4.28 19.20 -9.31
CA ALA A 94 -4.73 18.99 -10.68
C ALA A 94 -6.05 19.74 -10.94
N ALA A 95 -6.21 20.27 -12.15
CA ALA A 95 -7.34 21.09 -12.54
C ALA A 95 -8.69 20.45 -12.19
N TYR A 96 -8.94 19.21 -12.65
CA TYR A 96 -10.22 18.53 -12.38
C TYR A 96 -10.44 18.20 -10.90
N GLN A 97 -9.37 18.03 -10.11
CA GLN A 97 -9.45 17.69 -8.69
C GLN A 97 -9.77 18.89 -7.79
N VAL A 98 -9.43 20.11 -8.21
CA VAL A 98 -9.56 21.30 -7.34
C VAL A 98 -10.38 22.44 -7.93
N GLU A 99 -10.39 22.64 -9.26
CA GLU A 99 -10.99 23.85 -9.86
C GLU A 99 -12.50 23.93 -9.66
N GLY A 100 -13.22 22.83 -9.92
CA GLY A 100 -14.67 22.88 -10.09
C GLY A 100 -15.07 23.72 -11.30
N ALA A 101 -16.22 24.40 -11.21
CA ALA A 101 -16.75 25.26 -12.27
C ALA A 101 -16.78 24.55 -13.64
N ALA A 102 -17.16 23.26 -13.64
CA ALA A 102 -17.01 22.38 -14.78
C ALA A 102 -17.77 22.83 -16.04
N ASN A 103 -18.90 23.51 -15.87
CA ASN A 103 -19.77 24.03 -16.94
C ASN A 103 -19.87 25.57 -16.94
N ARG A 104 -18.85 26.27 -16.43
CA ARG A 104 -18.80 27.74 -16.37
C ARG A 104 -17.83 28.30 -17.41
N ASP A 105 -18.10 29.53 -17.82
CA ASP A 105 -17.21 30.37 -18.61
C ASP A 105 -16.63 29.70 -19.86
N GLY A 106 -17.45 28.87 -20.53
CA GLY A 106 -17.10 28.23 -21.79
C GLY A 106 -16.25 26.97 -21.68
N ARG A 107 -15.96 26.45 -20.47
CA ARG A 107 -15.40 25.09 -20.32
C ARG A 107 -16.40 24.05 -20.85
N THR A 108 -15.88 23.03 -21.53
CA THR A 108 -16.64 21.84 -21.95
C THR A 108 -16.19 20.59 -21.19
N PRO A 109 -16.97 19.49 -21.26
CA PRO A 109 -16.62 18.23 -20.63
C PRO A 109 -15.26 17.69 -21.08
N SER A 110 -14.49 17.22 -20.09
CA SER A 110 -13.38 16.29 -20.24
C SER A 110 -13.87 14.84 -20.09
N ILE A 111 -12.99 13.88 -20.36
CA ILE A 111 -13.29 12.46 -20.16
C ILE A 111 -13.70 12.12 -18.72
N TRP A 112 -13.23 12.88 -17.73
CA TRP A 112 -13.62 12.68 -16.35
C TRP A 112 -15.02 13.20 -16.03
N ASP A 113 -15.48 14.28 -16.67
CA ASP A 113 -16.85 14.77 -16.49
C ASP A 113 -17.86 13.71 -16.95
N THR A 114 -17.59 13.08 -18.10
CA THR A 114 -18.40 11.99 -18.63
C THR A 114 -18.28 10.72 -17.78
N PHE A 115 -17.07 10.33 -17.39
CA PHE A 115 -16.85 9.13 -16.60
C PHE A 115 -17.52 9.20 -15.22
N CYS A 116 -17.44 10.34 -14.54
CA CYS A 116 -18.10 10.55 -13.24
C CYS A 116 -19.63 10.52 -13.34
N SER A 117 -20.21 10.78 -14.52
CA SER A 117 -21.66 10.71 -14.72
C SER A 117 -22.21 9.28 -14.81
N VAL A 118 -21.34 8.28 -14.97
CA VAL A 118 -21.73 6.87 -15.05
C VAL A 118 -21.98 6.32 -13.63
N PRO A 119 -23.21 5.84 -13.32
CA PRO A 119 -23.52 5.28 -12.01
C PRO A 119 -22.57 4.15 -11.61
N GLY A 120 -22.10 4.17 -10.36
CA GLY A 120 -21.21 3.15 -9.79
C GLY A 120 -19.73 3.26 -10.18
N LYS A 121 -19.34 4.20 -11.07
CA LYS A 121 -17.91 4.44 -11.38
C LYS A 121 -17.18 5.23 -10.30
N ILE A 122 -17.90 6.03 -9.52
CA ILE A 122 -17.36 6.76 -8.37
C ILE A 122 -18.01 6.22 -7.10
N ARG A 123 -17.21 5.90 -6.08
CA ARG A 123 -17.63 5.20 -4.84
C ARG A 123 -18.90 5.78 -4.19
N ASN A 124 -19.02 7.11 -4.17
CA ASN A 124 -20.16 7.82 -3.57
C ASN A 124 -20.99 8.61 -4.60
N GLY A 125 -20.71 8.46 -5.90
CA GLY A 125 -21.34 9.28 -6.95
C GLY A 125 -20.88 10.74 -6.98
N ASP A 126 -19.83 11.10 -6.26
CA ASP A 126 -19.24 12.44 -6.26
C ASP A 126 -18.67 12.84 -7.65
N THR A 127 -18.59 14.14 -7.93
CA THR A 127 -18.06 14.65 -9.22
C THR A 127 -17.07 15.78 -9.01
N GLY A 128 -16.19 16.02 -10.01
CA GLY A 128 -15.31 17.18 -10.06
C GLY A 128 -16.02 18.48 -10.44
N ALA A 129 -17.36 18.52 -10.52
CA ALA A 129 -18.11 19.68 -10.97
C ALA A 129 -17.92 20.90 -10.04
N THR A 130 -17.85 20.65 -8.73
CA THR A 130 -17.60 21.66 -7.69
C THR A 130 -16.19 21.53 -7.12
N ALA A 131 -15.69 20.31 -6.91
CA ALA A 131 -14.40 20.04 -6.29
C ALA A 131 -14.23 20.84 -4.96
N CYS A 132 -13.10 21.52 -4.76
CA CYS A 132 -12.90 22.47 -3.65
C CYS A 132 -13.01 23.95 -4.08
N GLU A 133 -13.60 24.20 -5.25
CA GLU A 133 -13.87 25.55 -5.79
C GLU A 133 -12.62 26.44 -5.97
N HIS A 134 -11.46 25.85 -6.29
CA HIS A 134 -10.22 26.59 -6.56
C HIS A 134 -10.39 27.62 -7.68
N TYR A 135 -11.32 27.40 -8.63
CA TYR A 135 -11.63 28.38 -9.67
C TYR A 135 -12.07 29.75 -9.11
N HIS A 136 -12.75 29.74 -7.97
CA HIS A 136 -13.22 30.95 -7.28
C HIS A 136 -12.34 31.35 -6.11
N ARG A 137 -11.65 30.38 -5.48
CA ARG A 137 -10.95 30.56 -4.19
C ARG A 137 -9.44 30.55 -4.27
N PHE A 138 -8.85 30.54 -5.48
CA PHE A 138 -7.40 30.44 -5.65
C PHE A 138 -6.59 31.51 -4.89
N VAL A 139 -7.16 32.69 -4.61
CA VAL A 139 -6.50 33.73 -3.81
C VAL A 139 -6.32 33.28 -2.34
N GLU A 140 -7.34 32.63 -1.77
CA GLU A 140 -7.27 32.04 -0.43
C GLU A 140 -6.25 30.91 -0.40
N ASP A 141 -6.27 30.04 -1.42
CA ASP A 141 -5.35 28.90 -1.51
C ASP A 141 -3.89 29.37 -1.62
N VAL A 142 -3.61 30.42 -2.42
CA VAL A 142 -2.28 31.04 -2.49
C VAL A 142 -1.88 31.67 -1.15
N GLY A 143 -2.84 32.25 -0.42
CA GLY A 143 -2.64 32.74 0.95
C GLY A 143 -2.17 31.64 1.89
N LEU A 144 -2.86 30.50 1.90
CA LEU A 144 -2.48 29.33 2.70
C LEU A 144 -1.09 28.80 2.34
N MET A 145 -0.76 28.73 1.04
CA MET A 145 0.58 28.31 0.59
C MET A 145 1.67 29.24 1.11
N LYS A 146 1.39 30.55 1.15
CA LYS A 146 2.32 31.55 1.67
C LYS A 146 2.50 31.42 3.18
N ASP A 147 1.42 31.21 3.92
CA ASP A 147 1.44 31.06 5.38
C ASP A 147 2.19 29.79 5.80
N LEU A 148 2.11 28.72 4.99
CA LEU A 148 2.91 27.50 5.14
C LEU A 148 4.38 27.64 4.73
N GLY A 149 4.78 28.78 4.16
CA GLY A 149 6.16 29.01 3.72
C GLY A 149 6.55 28.24 2.45
N LEU A 150 5.59 27.84 1.61
CA LEU A 150 5.87 27.13 0.36
C LEU A 150 6.61 28.04 -0.64
N ARG A 151 7.51 27.43 -1.41
CA ARG A 151 8.32 28.11 -2.45
C ARG A 151 7.96 27.68 -3.87
N ALA A 152 7.11 26.68 -4.04
CA ALA A 152 6.59 26.26 -5.34
C ALA A 152 5.13 25.78 -5.25
N TYR A 153 4.38 26.02 -6.33
CA TYR A 153 3.05 25.44 -6.51
C TYR A 153 2.98 24.79 -7.88
N ARG A 154 2.79 23.47 -7.88
CA ARG A 154 2.54 22.68 -9.09
C ARG A 154 1.04 22.58 -9.31
N PHE A 155 0.54 23.05 -10.46
CA PHE A 155 -0.86 22.91 -10.85
C PHE A 155 -0.96 22.53 -12.32
N SER A 156 -2.13 22.06 -12.77
CA SER A 156 -2.36 21.77 -14.19
C SER A 156 -3.29 22.77 -14.86
N ILE A 157 -3.13 22.95 -16.17
CA ILE A 157 -4.08 23.71 -17.00
C ILE A 157 -5.09 22.74 -17.56
N SER A 158 -6.39 23.05 -17.42
CA SER A 158 -7.44 22.21 -17.99
C SER A 158 -7.52 22.36 -19.51
N TRP A 159 -7.28 21.27 -20.24
CA TRP A 159 -7.33 21.30 -21.71
C TRP A 159 -8.73 21.68 -22.20
N SER A 160 -9.78 21.03 -21.68
CA SER A 160 -11.16 21.34 -22.07
C SER A 160 -11.64 22.72 -21.62
N ARG A 161 -10.97 23.36 -20.64
CA ARG A 161 -11.24 24.76 -20.29
C ARG A 161 -10.59 25.73 -21.28
N LEU A 162 -9.34 25.51 -21.64
CA LEU A 162 -8.58 26.39 -22.53
C LEU A 162 -8.99 26.24 -24.00
N LEU A 163 -9.23 25.01 -24.44
CA LEU A 163 -9.71 24.65 -25.78
C LEU A 163 -10.98 23.79 -25.66
N PRO A 164 -12.17 24.41 -25.63
CA PRO A 164 -13.43 23.71 -25.39
C PRO A 164 -13.78 22.65 -26.45
N PHE A 165 -13.27 22.76 -27.67
CA PHE A 165 -13.46 21.76 -28.71
C PHE A 165 -12.20 20.90 -28.93
N GLY A 166 -11.31 20.88 -27.93
CA GLY A 166 -9.98 20.27 -27.98
C GLY A 166 -8.98 20.97 -28.90
N ARG A 167 -9.48 21.73 -29.89
CA ARG A 167 -8.73 22.46 -30.92
C ARG A 167 -9.33 23.85 -31.15
N GLY A 168 -8.60 24.66 -31.91
CA GLY A 168 -9.13 25.88 -32.49
C GLY A 168 -9.16 27.05 -31.51
N LYS A 169 -10.33 27.69 -31.37
CA LYS A 169 -10.46 28.98 -30.68
C LYS A 169 -10.18 28.84 -29.17
N VAL A 170 -9.22 29.62 -28.70
CA VAL A 170 -8.89 29.74 -27.27
C VAL A 170 -10.05 30.38 -26.50
N ASN A 171 -10.40 29.79 -25.37
CA ASN A 171 -11.33 30.37 -24.42
C ASN A 171 -10.63 31.47 -23.59
N LEU A 172 -10.94 32.73 -23.88
CA LEU A 172 -10.30 33.87 -23.20
C LEU A 172 -10.61 33.91 -21.70
N ARG A 173 -11.77 33.41 -21.25
CA ARG A 173 -12.07 33.34 -19.81
C ARG A 173 -11.16 32.37 -19.07
N ALA A 174 -10.76 31.28 -19.72
CA ALA A 174 -9.76 30.36 -19.19
C ALA A 174 -8.39 31.04 -19.07
N VAL A 175 -8.01 31.83 -20.08
CA VAL A 175 -6.77 32.62 -20.06
C VAL A 175 -6.80 33.62 -18.91
N ASP A 176 -7.91 34.31 -18.70
CA ASP A 176 -8.09 35.26 -17.58
C ASP A 176 -7.91 34.57 -16.23
N PHE A 177 -8.53 33.40 -16.03
CA PHE A 177 -8.40 32.62 -14.80
C PHE A 177 -6.95 32.20 -14.53
N TYR A 178 -6.31 31.48 -15.45
CA TYR A 178 -4.94 31.02 -15.24
C TYR A 178 -3.94 32.18 -15.13
N THR A 179 -4.17 33.27 -15.86
CA THR A 179 -3.35 34.49 -15.73
C THR A 179 -3.52 35.13 -14.36
N SER A 180 -4.75 35.16 -13.82
CA SER A 180 -5.03 35.71 -12.49
C SER A 180 -4.37 34.87 -11.39
N LEU A 181 -4.45 33.54 -11.48
CA LEU A 181 -3.73 32.63 -10.59
C LEU A 181 -2.20 32.86 -10.66
N LEU A 182 -1.63 32.92 -11.87
CA LEU A 182 -0.20 33.17 -12.05
C LEU A 182 0.23 34.54 -11.51
N LEU A 183 -0.61 35.56 -11.65
CA LEU A 183 -0.37 36.88 -11.07
C LEU A 183 -0.40 36.82 -9.54
N GLU A 184 -1.35 36.08 -8.95
CA GLU A 184 -1.45 35.95 -7.50
C GLU A 184 -0.24 35.20 -6.92
N LEU A 185 0.17 34.09 -7.55
CA LEU A 185 1.42 33.40 -7.19
C LEU A 185 2.62 34.34 -7.29
N LYS A 186 2.70 35.16 -8.34
CA LYS A 186 3.78 36.15 -8.50
C LYS A 186 3.75 37.23 -7.41
N LYS A 187 2.56 37.66 -6.94
CA LYS A 187 2.43 38.63 -5.84
C LYS A 187 3.00 38.10 -4.53
N SER A 188 2.96 36.78 -4.30
CA SER A 188 3.57 36.16 -3.12
C SER A 188 5.09 36.39 -3.04
N LYS A 189 5.75 36.64 -4.19
CA LYS A 189 7.21 36.76 -4.38
C LYS A 189 8.03 35.51 -4.02
N THR A 190 7.46 34.55 -3.30
CA THR A 190 8.14 33.36 -2.81
C THR A 190 7.73 32.09 -3.55
N ILE A 191 6.52 32.04 -4.12
CA ILE A 191 5.96 30.83 -4.74
C ILE A 191 6.23 30.82 -6.25
N THR A 192 6.99 29.83 -6.70
CA THR A 192 7.30 29.58 -8.11
C THR A 192 6.22 28.71 -8.76
N PRO A 193 5.61 29.12 -9.90
CA PRO A 193 4.64 28.28 -10.60
C PRO A 193 5.33 27.16 -11.40
N VAL A 194 4.84 25.93 -11.20
CA VAL A 194 5.23 24.74 -11.97
C VAL A 194 3.99 24.20 -12.68
N VAL A 195 3.93 24.31 -14.01
CA VAL A 195 2.69 24.03 -14.75
C VAL A 195 2.72 22.67 -15.41
N THR A 196 1.71 21.85 -15.15
CA THR A 196 1.45 20.58 -15.83
C THR A 196 0.46 20.79 -16.97
N LEU A 197 0.81 20.40 -18.19
CA LEU A 197 -0.04 20.57 -19.37
C LEU A 197 -1.20 19.57 -19.38
N TYR A 198 -0.95 18.32 -18.99
CA TYR A 198 -1.98 17.28 -19.01
C TYR A 198 -2.02 16.52 -17.71
N HIS A 199 -3.19 16.52 -17.06
CA HIS A 199 -3.46 15.73 -15.87
C HIS A 199 -4.78 14.98 -16.05
N TRP A 200 -4.76 14.04 -17.00
CA TRP A 200 -5.80 13.04 -17.25
C TRP A 200 -7.12 13.60 -17.79
N ASP A 201 -7.15 14.88 -18.16
CA ASP A 201 -8.33 15.68 -18.44
C ASP A 201 -8.57 15.92 -19.93
N LEU A 202 -8.42 14.87 -20.75
CA LEU A 202 -8.63 14.94 -22.21
C LEU A 202 -10.02 15.53 -22.52
N PRO A 203 -10.16 16.49 -23.44
CA PRO A 203 -11.47 16.98 -23.87
C PRO A 203 -12.34 15.84 -24.42
N GLN A 204 -13.56 15.70 -23.92
CA GLN A 204 -14.44 14.58 -24.27
C GLN A 204 -14.69 14.51 -25.78
N CYS A 205 -14.79 15.66 -26.46
CA CYS A 205 -15.00 15.70 -27.90
C CYS A 205 -13.91 14.97 -28.71
N LEU A 206 -12.66 14.93 -28.21
CA LEU A 206 -11.56 14.22 -28.86
C LEU A 206 -11.63 12.71 -28.62
N GLU A 207 -12.13 12.31 -27.43
CA GLU A 207 -12.44 10.91 -27.13
C GLU A 207 -13.58 10.42 -28.04
N ASP A 208 -14.64 11.21 -28.18
CA ASP A 208 -15.80 10.88 -29.01
C ASP A 208 -15.48 10.80 -30.50
N GLU A 209 -14.66 11.73 -31.01
CA GLU A 209 -14.37 11.84 -32.43
C GLU A 209 -13.49 10.69 -32.95
N TYR A 210 -12.48 10.28 -32.18
CA TYR A 210 -11.49 9.30 -32.66
C TYR A 210 -10.89 8.39 -31.58
N GLY A 211 -11.45 8.36 -30.37
CA GLY A 211 -10.94 7.56 -29.25
C GLY A 211 -9.70 8.16 -28.57
N GLY A 212 -9.54 9.48 -28.65
CA GLY A 212 -8.58 10.21 -27.85
C GLY A 212 -7.16 9.67 -27.97
N TRP A 213 -6.60 9.18 -26.85
CA TRP A 213 -5.22 8.71 -26.81
C TRP A 213 -4.96 7.43 -27.61
N LEU A 214 -5.98 6.69 -28.05
CA LEU A 214 -5.82 5.54 -28.93
C LEU A 214 -5.43 5.94 -30.36
N SER A 215 -5.79 7.15 -30.78
CA SER A 215 -5.49 7.66 -32.12
C SER A 215 -4.19 8.45 -32.15
N ARG A 216 -3.45 8.32 -33.25
CA ARG A 216 -2.27 9.17 -33.52
C ARG A 216 -2.62 10.64 -33.73
N GLN A 217 -3.89 10.97 -34.01
CA GLN A 217 -4.31 12.35 -34.23
C GLN A 217 -4.07 13.23 -33.00
N VAL A 218 -4.28 12.68 -31.79
CA VAL A 218 -4.07 13.36 -30.50
C VAL A 218 -2.67 13.97 -30.34
N ILE A 219 -1.66 13.43 -31.04
CA ILE A 219 -0.28 13.88 -30.98
C ILE A 219 -0.17 15.33 -31.47
N ALA A 220 -0.82 15.64 -32.59
CA ALA A 220 -0.81 16.98 -33.17
C ALA A 220 -1.67 17.94 -32.34
N ASP A 221 -2.78 17.45 -31.79
CA ASP A 221 -3.69 18.27 -30.99
C ASP A 221 -3.07 18.66 -29.64
N PHE A 222 -2.39 17.72 -29.00
CA PHE A 222 -1.64 17.99 -27.78
C PHE A 222 -0.47 18.94 -28.04
N GLU A 223 0.24 18.78 -29.15
CA GLU A 223 1.29 19.72 -29.57
C GLU A 223 0.75 21.15 -29.76
N ALA A 224 -0.40 21.29 -30.42
CA ALA A 224 -1.05 22.60 -30.61
C ALA A 224 -1.51 23.22 -29.28
N PHE A 225 -2.13 22.43 -28.41
CA PHE A 225 -2.51 22.87 -27.07
C PHE A 225 -1.31 23.30 -26.22
N ALA A 226 -0.23 22.51 -26.23
CA ALA A 226 1.02 22.83 -25.53
C ALA A 226 1.63 24.14 -26.06
N SER A 227 1.68 24.31 -27.38
CA SER A 227 2.17 25.53 -28.02
C SER A 227 1.41 26.78 -27.56
N ILE A 228 0.07 26.71 -27.50
CA ILE A 228 -0.78 27.80 -27.00
C ILE A 228 -0.46 28.11 -25.54
N CYS A 229 -0.26 27.09 -24.70
CA CYS A 229 0.13 27.29 -23.30
C CYS A 229 1.49 28.00 -23.19
N PHE A 230 2.48 27.59 -23.99
CA PHE A 230 3.81 28.20 -23.99
C PHE A 230 3.78 29.65 -24.45
N GLU A 231 3.03 29.93 -25.52
CA GLU A 231 2.86 31.28 -26.07
C GLU A 231 2.16 32.20 -25.07
N THR A 232 1.08 31.72 -24.47
CA THR A 232 0.22 32.52 -23.59
C THR A 232 0.87 32.79 -22.22
N PHE A 233 1.47 31.76 -21.59
CA PHE A 233 1.90 31.85 -20.19
C PHE A 233 3.44 31.84 -19.99
N GLY A 234 4.19 31.25 -20.92
CA GLY A 234 5.61 30.93 -20.71
C GLY A 234 6.56 32.14 -20.73
N ARG A 235 6.26 33.17 -21.52
CA ARG A 235 7.15 34.35 -21.60
C ARG A 235 7.20 35.13 -20.28
N ARG A 236 6.04 35.38 -19.67
CA ARG A 236 5.90 36.30 -18.52
C ARG A 236 5.82 35.61 -17.16
N TYR A 237 5.30 34.38 -17.09
CA TYR A 237 4.87 33.80 -15.82
C TYR A 237 5.49 32.45 -15.52
N VAL A 238 5.61 31.55 -16.50
CA VAL A 238 5.94 30.14 -16.25
C VAL A 238 7.33 29.79 -16.78
N LYS A 239 8.18 29.22 -15.91
CA LYS A 239 9.52 28.72 -16.28
C LYS A 239 9.67 27.20 -16.16
N TYR A 240 8.79 26.53 -15.44
CA TYR A 240 8.85 25.08 -15.24
C TYR A 240 7.60 24.43 -15.82
N TRP A 241 7.80 23.58 -16.83
CA TRP A 241 6.74 22.89 -17.54
C TRP A 241 6.84 21.37 -17.37
N ILE A 242 5.71 20.76 -17.06
CA ILE A 242 5.52 19.31 -17.03
C ILE A 242 4.52 18.97 -18.14
N THR A 243 4.90 18.10 -19.06
CA THR A 243 4.00 17.74 -20.19
C THR A 243 2.86 16.83 -19.73
N LEU A 244 3.18 15.69 -19.12
CA LEU A 244 2.22 14.67 -18.73
C LEU A 244 2.42 14.34 -17.24
N ASN A 245 1.33 14.32 -16.47
CA ASN A 245 1.29 13.75 -15.12
C ASN A 245 1.06 12.24 -15.20
N ASP A 246 1.95 11.48 -14.56
CA ASP A 246 1.90 10.01 -14.42
C ASP A 246 1.24 9.27 -15.63
N PRO A 247 1.91 9.21 -16.79
CA PRO A 247 1.34 8.61 -18.00
C PRO A 247 1.04 7.12 -17.82
N TRP A 248 1.70 6.45 -16.86
CA TRP A 248 1.39 5.05 -16.54
C TRP A 248 -0.05 4.91 -16.03
N CYS A 249 -0.48 5.76 -15.10
CA CYS A 249 -1.86 5.77 -14.59
C CYS A 249 -2.88 5.94 -15.72
N CYS A 250 -2.65 6.88 -16.65
CA CYS A 250 -3.50 7.03 -17.84
C CYS A 250 -3.62 5.72 -18.64
N CYS A 251 -2.49 5.07 -18.91
CA CYS A 251 -2.46 3.87 -19.74
C CYS A 251 -3.08 2.66 -19.03
N ALA A 252 -2.67 2.40 -17.78
CA ALA A 252 -3.07 1.22 -17.03
C ALA A 252 -4.50 1.35 -16.50
N LEU A 253 -4.82 2.45 -15.82
CA LEU A 253 -6.12 2.61 -15.16
C LEU A 253 -7.21 3.05 -16.16
N GLY A 254 -6.85 3.81 -17.19
CA GLY A 254 -7.80 4.28 -18.21
C GLY A 254 -8.13 3.26 -19.30
N TYR A 255 -7.17 2.40 -19.66
CA TYR A 255 -7.28 1.52 -20.84
C TYR A 255 -6.91 0.04 -20.58
N ALA A 256 -6.50 -0.33 -19.36
CA ALA A 256 -6.31 -1.73 -18.97
C ALA A 256 -7.39 -2.18 -17.97
N SER A 257 -7.42 -1.60 -16.77
CA SER A 257 -8.42 -1.94 -15.74
C SER A 257 -9.75 -1.21 -15.94
N GLY A 258 -9.73 -0.01 -16.54
CA GLY A 258 -10.92 0.81 -16.75
C GLY A 258 -11.47 1.45 -15.46
N GLU A 259 -10.61 1.57 -14.44
CA GLU A 259 -10.89 2.24 -13.17
C GLU A 259 -10.86 3.77 -13.29
N HIS A 260 -10.08 4.32 -14.23
CA HIS A 260 -10.04 5.74 -14.54
C HIS A 260 -10.72 6.03 -15.88
N ALA A 261 -11.11 7.29 -16.11
CA ALA A 261 -11.58 7.74 -17.41
C ALA A 261 -10.55 7.42 -18.53
N PRO A 262 -10.98 6.98 -19.73
CA PRO A 262 -12.36 6.80 -20.20
C PRO A 262 -13.02 5.47 -19.78
N GLY A 263 -12.37 4.65 -18.95
CA GLY A 263 -12.98 3.46 -18.36
C GLY A 263 -12.93 2.22 -19.25
N ARG A 264 -11.93 2.13 -20.14
CA ARG A 264 -11.82 1.06 -21.14
C ARG A 264 -11.02 -0.12 -20.60
N CYS A 265 -11.53 -1.33 -20.85
CA CYS A 265 -10.88 -2.59 -20.47
C CYS A 265 -11.08 -3.71 -21.51
N SER A 266 -11.57 -3.39 -22.72
CA SER A 266 -11.90 -4.38 -23.76
C SER A 266 -10.69 -5.05 -24.39
N ALA A 267 -9.52 -4.41 -24.37
CA ALA A 267 -8.30 -4.94 -24.97
C ALA A 267 -7.04 -4.56 -24.16
N PRO A 268 -6.91 -5.06 -22.91
CA PRO A 268 -5.87 -4.63 -21.96
C PRO A 268 -4.45 -5.01 -22.42
N GLY A 269 -4.31 -5.96 -23.34
CA GLY A 269 -3.03 -6.31 -23.95
C GLY A 269 -2.61 -5.44 -25.15
N LYS A 270 -3.42 -4.46 -25.57
CA LYS A 270 -3.16 -3.64 -26.77
C LYS A 270 -3.38 -2.14 -26.52
N GLU A 271 -4.55 -1.78 -25.98
CA GLU A 271 -4.95 -0.37 -25.80
C GLU A 271 -3.96 0.42 -24.91
N PRO A 272 -3.50 -0.08 -23.74
CA PRO A 272 -2.55 0.64 -22.91
C PRO A 272 -1.24 0.97 -23.61
N TYR A 273 -0.75 0.05 -24.45
CA TYR A 273 0.49 0.24 -25.20
C TYR A 273 0.34 1.23 -26.36
N ALA A 274 -0.82 1.22 -27.03
CA ALA A 274 -1.14 2.19 -28.08
C ALA A 274 -1.24 3.61 -27.49
N VAL A 275 -1.92 3.75 -26.35
CA VAL A 275 -2.03 5.00 -25.59
C VAL A 275 -0.65 5.47 -25.12
N ALA A 276 0.14 4.60 -24.49
CA ALA A 276 1.50 4.92 -24.06
C ALA A 276 2.37 5.41 -25.22
N HIS A 277 2.30 4.72 -26.37
CA HIS A 277 3.03 5.12 -27.56
C HIS A 277 2.65 6.52 -28.05
N ASN A 278 1.35 6.82 -28.13
CA ASN A 278 0.88 8.12 -28.58
C ASN A 278 1.20 9.24 -27.57
N MET A 279 1.07 8.98 -26.25
CA MET A 279 1.45 9.92 -25.20
C MET A 279 2.96 10.24 -25.24
N LEU A 280 3.82 9.24 -25.42
CA LEU A 280 5.27 9.46 -25.56
C LEU A 280 5.62 10.28 -26.81
N LEU A 281 4.95 10.02 -27.94
CA LEU A 281 5.13 10.83 -29.15
C LEU A 281 4.63 12.27 -28.95
N ALA A 282 3.49 12.46 -28.30
CA ALA A 282 2.92 13.77 -27.97
C ALA A 282 3.85 14.56 -27.04
N HIS A 283 4.39 13.90 -26.01
CA HIS A 283 5.44 14.45 -25.15
C HIS A 283 6.65 14.92 -25.98
N ALA A 284 7.19 14.04 -26.83
CA ALA A 284 8.37 14.35 -27.64
C ALA A 284 8.12 15.55 -28.57
N ARG A 285 6.93 15.64 -29.17
CA ARG A 285 6.53 16.78 -30.02
C ARG A 285 6.39 18.08 -29.22
N ALA A 286 5.71 18.05 -28.08
CA ALA A 286 5.57 19.23 -27.22
C ALA A 286 6.94 19.74 -26.72
N VAL A 287 7.85 18.84 -26.32
CA VAL A 287 9.21 19.19 -25.92
C VAL A 287 10.00 19.78 -27.09
N LYS A 288 9.90 19.17 -28.28
CA LYS A 288 10.56 19.69 -29.48
C LYS A 288 10.07 21.11 -29.81
N CYS A 289 8.75 21.31 -29.85
CA CYS A 289 8.12 22.62 -30.03
C CYS A 289 8.62 23.65 -29.01
N PHE A 290 8.65 23.29 -27.72
CA PHE A 290 9.18 24.17 -26.67
C PHE A 290 10.65 24.54 -26.90
N ARG A 291 11.52 23.56 -27.18
CA ARG A 291 12.96 23.78 -27.36
C ARG A 291 13.28 24.63 -28.59
N GLU A 292 12.58 24.40 -29.69
CA GLU A 292 12.84 25.07 -30.96
C GLU A 292 12.28 26.50 -30.97
N SER A 293 11.06 26.71 -30.47
CA SER A 293 10.33 27.97 -30.64
C SER A 293 10.32 28.86 -29.39
N PHE A 294 10.43 28.29 -28.18
CA PHE A 294 10.14 29.02 -26.95
C PHE A 294 11.31 29.08 -25.95
N GLN A 295 12.10 28.01 -25.81
CA GLN A 295 13.07 27.86 -24.72
C GLN A 295 14.14 28.96 -24.71
N LYS A 296 14.67 29.33 -25.88
CA LYS A 296 15.69 30.40 -25.98
C LYS A 296 15.16 31.75 -25.51
N GLN A 297 13.89 32.07 -25.80
CA GLN A 297 13.27 33.35 -25.46
C GLN A 297 12.73 33.37 -24.02
N GLN A 298 12.28 32.22 -23.53
CA GLN A 298 11.60 32.11 -22.24
C GLN A 298 12.54 31.71 -21.11
N GLY A 299 13.67 31.05 -21.39
CA GLY A 299 14.61 30.57 -20.37
C GLY A 299 14.02 29.50 -19.44
N GLY A 300 12.99 28.77 -19.88
CA GLY A 300 12.32 27.74 -19.09
C GLY A 300 12.87 26.33 -19.31
N VAL A 301 12.45 25.41 -18.44
CA VAL A 301 12.74 23.97 -18.52
C VAL A 301 11.44 23.19 -18.70
N ILE A 302 11.53 22.08 -19.44
CA ILE A 302 10.39 21.21 -19.71
C ILE A 302 10.79 19.74 -19.53
N GLY A 303 9.92 18.96 -18.91
CA GLY A 303 10.08 17.51 -18.75
C GLY A 303 8.74 16.79 -18.64
N PRO A 304 8.73 15.45 -18.63
CA PRO A 304 7.62 14.69 -18.10
C PRO A 304 7.73 14.60 -16.57
N GLU A 305 6.60 14.37 -15.88
CA GLU A 305 6.68 13.86 -14.52
C GLU A 305 7.17 12.42 -14.58
N LYS A 306 8.11 12.06 -13.70
CA LYS A 306 8.62 10.71 -13.60
C LYS A 306 8.01 10.04 -12.38
N THR A 307 7.27 8.97 -12.62
CA THR A 307 7.08 7.91 -11.63
C THR A 307 8.44 7.22 -11.44
N TRP A 308 9.02 7.32 -10.25
CA TRP A 308 10.25 6.63 -9.92
C TRP A 308 9.96 5.13 -9.77
N LEU A 309 10.33 4.34 -10.78
CA LEU A 309 10.65 2.94 -10.59
C LEU A 309 12.16 2.86 -10.35
N ARG A 310 12.56 2.60 -9.11
CA ARG A 310 13.97 2.39 -8.78
C ARG A 310 14.40 1.04 -9.32
N ASN A 311 15.30 1.06 -10.31
CA ASN A 311 16.10 -0.11 -10.63
C ASN A 311 17.03 -0.38 -9.45
N PHE A 312 16.98 -1.59 -8.90
CA PHE A 312 18.07 -2.11 -8.09
C PHE A 312 18.88 -3.05 -8.99
N ASP A 313 20.08 -2.59 -9.36
CA ASP A 313 21.33 -3.35 -9.19
C ASP A 313 22.54 -2.41 -9.24
N SER A 314 23.65 -2.95 -8.75
CA SER A 314 24.77 -2.39 -7.97
C SER A 314 25.76 -1.45 -8.67
N ALA A 315 26.47 -0.70 -7.82
CA ALA A 315 27.66 0.06 -8.15
C ALA A 315 28.79 -0.83 -8.70
N GLY A 316 29.47 -0.37 -9.76
CA GLY A 316 30.81 -0.81 -10.12
C GLY A 316 31.05 -1.08 -11.60
N ALA A 317 31.23 -0.05 -12.43
CA ALA A 317 32.13 -0.08 -13.60
C ALA A 317 32.34 1.34 -14.17
N GLY A 318 33.59 1.68 -14.46
CA GLY A 318 34.04 2.94 -15.04
C GLY A 318 33.71 3.13 -16.54
N PRO A 319 34.43 4.03 -17.24
CA PRO A 319 33.84 5.00 -18.16
C PRO A 319 33.49 4.49 -19.57
N ARG A 320 32.56 5.23 -20.22
CA ARG A 320 32.02 5.04 -21.59
C ARG A 320 33.09 4.81 -22.67
N PRO A 321 32.68 4.25 -23.82
CA PRO A 321 32.66 5.08 -25.02
C PRO A 321 31.41 4.93 -25.91
N GLU A 322 31.24 5.95 -26.76
CA GLU A 322 30.19 6.17 -27.76
C GLU A 322 30.20 5.17 -28.93
N LEU A 323 29.02 4.88 -29.50
CA LEU A 323 28.72 4.48 -30.90
C LEU A 323 27.19 4.46 -31.02
N GLY A 324 26.47 5.04 -31.98
CA GLY A 324 26.77 5.31 -33.39
C GLY A 324 25.62 4.72 -34.21
N PHE A 325 24.72 5.57 -34.72
CA PHE A 325 23.67 5.37 -35.74
C PHE A 325 23.51 3.99 -36.44
N ARG A 326 22.26 3.53 -36.64
CA ARG A 326 21.61 3.50 -37.98
C ARG A 326 20.18 2.92 -38.02
N ASN A 327 19.33 3.61 -38.79
CA ASN A 327 18.02 3.19 -39.31
C ASN A 327 18.10 2.01 -40.29
N SER A 328 17.10 1.12 -40.28
CA SER A 328 16.61 0.45 -41.49
C SER A 328 15.18 -0.10 -41.38
N ARG A 329 14.24 0.68 -41.94
CA ARG A 329 13.08 0.34 -42.81
C ARG A 329 12.30 -0.98 -42.62
N SER A 330 11.01 -0.81 -42.33
CA SER A 330 9.79 -1.42 -42.93
C SER A 330 9.93 -2.54 -43.98
N ARG A 331 9.17 -3.64 -43.80
CA ARG A 331 8.08 -4.09 -44.73
C ARG A 331 7.40 -5.40 -44.27
N ALA A 332 6.12 -5.48 -44.66
CA ALA A 332 5.29 -6.67 -44.89
C ALA A 332 4.59 -7.35 -43.69
N TRP A 333 3.39 -6.83 -43.40
CA TRP A 333 2.22 -7.65 -43.13
C TRP A 333 1.75 -8.33 -44.42
N ASN A 334 1.67 -9.67 -44.43
CA ASN A 334 0.57 -10.50 -44.95
C ASN A 334 1.05 -11.93 -45.19
N GLY A 335 0.51 -12.89 -44.44
CA GLY A 335 0.72 -14.31 -44.70
C GLY A 335 0.23 -15.20 -43.56
N ALA A 336 -0.89 -15.89 -43.80
CA ALA A 336 -1.31 -17.14 -43.14
C ALA A 336 -1.89 -17.06 -41.70
N LEU A 337 -3.12 -16.55 -41.63
CA LEU A 337 -4.19 -17.21 -40.86
C LEU A 337 -4.39 -18.63 -41.43
N GLY A 338 -3.86 -19.63 -40.73
CA GLY A 338 -4.10 -21.04 -41.05
C GLY A 338 -2.91 -21.92 -40.69
N HIS A 339 -2.86 -22.38 -39.42
CA HIS A 339 -2.18 -23.59 -38.92
C HIS A 339 -1.88 -23.44 -37.42
N TRP A 340 -2.90 -23.46 -36.55
CA TRP A 340 -2.68 -23.57 -35.10
C TRP A 340 -3.65 -24.56 -34.46
N ARG A 341 -3.53 -25.82 -34.85
CA ARG A 341 -3.96 -26.98 -34.05
C ARG A 341 -3.02 -28.15 -34.31
N ARG A 342 -1.91 -28.23 -33.55
CA ARG A 342 -1.19 -29.46 -33.11
C ARG A 342 0.21 -29.08 -32.58
N GLY A 343 0.48 -29.38 -31.31
CA GLY A 343 1.83 -29.25 -30.74
C GLY A 343 1.87 -29.23 -29.21
N ARG A 344 1.33 -30.26 -28.53
CA ARG A 344 1.38 -30.38 -27.05
C ARG A 344 2.34 -31.45 -26.52
N GLY A 345 3.20 -32.04 -27.34
CA GLY A 345 4.07 -33.16 -26.93
C GLY A 345 5.58 -32.91 -26.94
N ARG A 346 6.07 -31.65 -27.07
CA ARG A 346 7.45 -31.41 -27.55
C ARG A 346 8.26 -30.33 -26.81
N SER A 347 7.71 -29.70 -25.78
CA SER A 347 8.46 -28.80 -24.88
C SER A 347 9.36 -29.58 -23.90
N GLN A 348 9.16 -30.89 -23.76
CA GLN A 348 9.83 -31.72 -22.77
C GLN A 348 11.29 -32.06 -23.13
N GLU A 349 11.61 -32.25 -24.42
CA GLU A 349 12.99 -32.45 -24.90
C GLU A 349 13.85 -31.20 -24.70
N VAL A 350 13.26 -30.01 -24.93
CA VAL A 350 13.91 -28.72 -24.67
C VAL A 350 14.15 -28.54 -23.18
N MET A 351 13.18 -28.86 -22.33
CA MET A 351 13.33 -28.79 -20.87
C MET A 351 14.44 -29.72 -20.34
N GLN A 352 14.55 -30.94 -20.87
CA GLN A 352 15.61 -31.89 -20.47
C GLN A 352 17.02 -31.40 -20.86
N ALA A 353 17.17 -30.74 -22.01
CA ALA A 353 18.45 -30.15 -22.41
C ALA A 353 18.86 -29.00 -21.47
N LEU A 354 17.89 -28.21 -21.00
CA LEU A 354 18.12 -27.06 -20.11
C LEU A 354 18.39 -27.46 -18.66
N GLN A 355 17.93 -28.61 -18.20
CA GLN A 355 18.23 -29.15 -16.86
C GLN A 355 19.72 -29.45 -16.62
N GLN A 356 20.54 -29.43 -17.66
CA GLN A 356 21.99 -29.66 -17.56
C GLN A 356 22.78 -28.37 -17.26
N VAL A 357 22.15 -27.20 -17.41
CA VAL A 357 22.77 -25.90 -17.10
C VAL A 357 22.55 -25.60 -15.62
N LYS A 358 23.66 -25.47 -14.86
CA LYS A 358 23.64 -25.28 -13.41
C LYS A 358 23.97 -23.84 -13.03
N ASP A 359 23.25 -23.31 -12.05
CA ASP A 359 23.56 -22.04 -11.42
C ASP A 359 24.63 -22.24 -10.33
N GLU A 360 25.74 -21.51 -10.42
CA GLU A 360 26.88 -21.65 -9.49
C GLU A 360 26.58 -21.09 -8.08
N GLY A 361 25.66 -20.12 -7.95
CA GLY A 361 25.29 -19.48 -6.69
C GLY A 361 24.19 -20.23 -5.92
N LEU A 362 23.22 -20.80 -6.64
CA LEU A 362 22.11 -21.56 -6.10
C LEU A 362 22.38 -23.06 -6.09
N GLN A 363 23.38 -23.59 -6.81
CA GLN A 363 23.74 -25.01 -6.91
C GLN A 363 22.58 -25.91 -7.43
N THR A 364 21.67 -25.36 -8.23
CA THR A 364 20.50 -26.05 -8.84
C THR A 364 20.42 -25.71 -10.33
N ASP A 365 19.67 -26.48 -11.11
CA ASP A 365 19.53 -26.23 -12.54
C ASP A 365 18.62 -25.03 -12.82
N ILE A 366 18.83 -24.38 -13.96
CA ILE A 366 18.13 -23.16 -14.34
C ILE A 366 16.61 -23.37 -14.56
N VAL A 367 16.17 -24.60 -14.80
CA VAL A 367 14.76 -24.94 -15.00
C VAL A 367 14.06 -25.02 -13.65
N SER A 368 14.64 -25.76 -12.69
CA SER A 368 14.15 -25.87 -11.33
C SER A 368 14.23 -24.54 -10.56
N SER A 369 15.20 -23.69 -10.92
CA SER A 369 15.34 -22.33 -10.37
C SER A 369 14.34 -21.32 -10.92
N GLY A 370 13.48 -21.73 -11.88
CA GLY A 370 12.46 -20.88 -12.45
C GLY A 370 12.97 -19.86 -13.49
N PHE A 371 14.24 -19.91 -13.88
CA PHE A 371 14.84 -18.96 -14.82
C PHE A 371 14.40 -19.17 -16.27
N VAL A 372 13.78 -20.32 -16.59
CA VAL A 372 13.29 -20.63 -17.93
C VAL A 372 11.80 -20.32 -18.02
N GLY A 373 11.45 -19.35 -18.88
CA GLY A 373 10.08 -18.95 -19.15
C GLY A 373 9.40 -19.73 -20.28
N ALA A 374 8.49 -19.07 -20.99
CA ALA A 374 7.69 -19.72 -22.03
C ALA A 374 8.58 -20.27 -23.16
N ILE A 375 8.53 -21.58 -23.37
CA ILE A 375 9.23 -22.28 -24.46
C ILE A 375 8.28 -22.46 -25.64
N LYS A 376 8.71 -22.01 -26.82
CA LYS A 376 8.09 -22.32 -28.11
C LYS A 376 9.08 -23.10 -28.96
N ALA A 377 8.75 -24.35 -29.23
CA ALA A 377 9.58 -25.26 -30.01
C ALA A 377 8.78 -25.83 -31.19
N ASP A 378 9.28 -25.63 -32.41
CA ASP A 378 8.71 -26.19 -33.63
C ASP A 378 9.75 -27.06 -34.35
N ARG A 379 9.51 -28.38 -34.33
CA ARG A 379 10.38 -29.39 -34.94
C ARG A 379 10.29 -29.44 -36.47
N VAL A 380 9.24 -28.87 -37.09
CA VAL A 380 9.08 -28.85 -38.55
C VAL A 380 9.92 -27.73 -39.16
N THR A 381 9.86 -26.54 -38.56
CA THR A 381 10.70 -25.41 -38.94
C THR A 381 12.11 -25.52 -38.37
N GLY A 382 12.28 -26.22 -37.24
CA GLY A 382 13.52 -26.31 -36.47
C GLY A 382 13.74 -25.11 -35.55
N ASN A 383 12.69 -24.31 -35.29
CA ASN A 383 12.79 -23.06 -34.56
C ASN A 383 12.51 -23.28 -33.07
N ILE A 384 13.45 -22.87 -32.23
CA ILE A 384 13.32 -22.86 -30.77
C ILE A 384 13.39 -21.41 -30.31
N SER A 385 12.38 -20.95 -29.56
CA SER A 385 12.40 -19.65 -28.91
C SER A 385 12.01 -19.79 -27.45
N LEU A 386 12.76 -19.12 -26.58
CA LEU A 386 12.45 -19.09 -25.14
C LEU A 386 12.80 -17.73 -24.53
N VAL A 387 12.21 -17.50 -23.36
CA VAL A 387 12.53 -16.36 -22.50
C VAL A 387 13.34 -16.86 -21.33
N LEU A 388 14.50 -16.27 -21.09
CA LEU A 388 15.33 -16.55 -19.92
C LEU A 388 15.34 -15.35 -18.99
N GLU A 389 15.27 -15.57 -17.68
CA GLU A 389 15.26 -14.48 -16.70
C GLU A 389 16.64 -13.86 -16.51
N VAL A 390 17.70 -14.68 -16.61
CA VAL A 390 19.08 -14.32 -16.26
C VAL A 390 19.96 -14.33 -17.50
N GLU A 391 20.52 -13.19 -17.89
CA GLU A 391 21.32 -13.05 -19.11
C GLU A 391 22.59 -13.91 -19.11
N VAL A 392 23.19 -14.17 -17.95
CA VAL A 392 24.45 -14.92 -17.80
C VAL A 392 24.37 -16.32 -18.42
N TYR A 393 23.21 -16.97 -18.37
CA TYR A 393 23.04 -18.32 -18.93
C TYR A 393 22.67 -18.34 -20.41
N LYS A 394 22.43 -17.18 -21.03
CA LYS A 394 21.95 -17.07 -22.42
C LYS A 394 22.85 -17.83 -23.39
N SER A 395 24.16 -17.62 -23.33
CA SER A 395 25.11 -18.23 -24.26
C SER A 395 25.18 -19.76 -24.12
N GLU A 396 25.18 -20.27 -22.89
CA GLU A 396 25.21 -21.71 -22.63
C GLU A 396 23.88 -22.37 -23.06
N VAL A 397 22.76 -21.70 -22.82
CA VAL A 397 21.43 -22.15 -23.25
C VAL A 397 21.30 -22.16 -24.77
N GLU A 398 21.77 -21.13 -25.47
CA GLU A 398 21.80 -21.10 -26.94
C GLU A 398 22.63 -22.25 -27.50
N GLN A 399 23.80 -22.50 -26.92
CA GLN A 399 24.66 -23.62 -27.31
C GLN A 399 23.96 -24.97 -27.13
N ARG A 400 23.43 -25.26 -25.93
CA ARG A 400 22.76 -26.54 -25.62
C ARG A 400 21.56 -26.82 -26.52
N LEU A 401 20.80 -25.79 -26.84
CA LEU A 401 19.64 -25.93 -27.72
C LEU A 401 20.03 -26.10 -29.18
N SER A 402 21.17 -25.54 -29.59
CA SER A 402 21.72 -25.74 -30.95
C SER A 402 22.25 -27.17 -31.18
N GLU A 403 22.62 -27.89 -30.12
CA GLU A 403 23.06 -29.29 -30.17
C GLU A 403 21.91 -30.29 -30.38
N LEU A 404 20.65 -29.84 -30.25
CA LEU A 404 19.49 -30.69 -30.54
C LEU A 404 19.46 -31.05 -32.03
N PRO A 405 19.36 -32.35 -32.42
CA PRO A 405 19.49 -32.79 -33.82
C PRO A 405 18.49 -32.17 -34.81
N TRP A 406 17.42 -31.57 -34.31
CA TRP A 406 16.36 -30.95 -35.10
C TRP A 406 16.35 -29.42 -35.03
N ALA A 407 17.22 -28.79 -34.22
CA ALA A 407 17.31 -27.35 -34.11
C ALA A 407 17.98 -26.75 -35.35
N LYS A 408 17.32 -25.75 -35.94
CA LYS A 408 17.82 -24.96 -37.09
C LYS A 408 18.00 -23.48 -36.73
N SER A 409 17.16 -22.95 -35.84
CA SER A 409 17.32 -21.60 -35.31
C SER A 409 16.95 -21.57 -33.83
N VAL A 410 17.80 -20.97 -33.01
CA VAL A 410 17.56 -20.78 -31.58
C VAL A 410 17.50 -19.28 -31.29
N GLU A 411 16.42 -18.82 -30.65
CA GLU A 411 16.23 -17.43 -30.24
C GLU A 411 15.99 -17.38 -28.73
N VAL A 412 17.01 -16.94 -27.98
CA VAL A 412 16.91 -16.76 -26.53
C VAL A 412 16.78 -15.27 -26.24
N SER A 413 15.62 -14.89 -25.68
CA SER A 413 15.35 -13.52 -25.24
C SER A 413 15.51 -13.43 -23.73
N VAL A 414 16.11 -12.35 -23.22
CA VAL A 414 16.20 -12.12 -21.78
C VAL A 414 15.02 -11.23 -21.36
N GLY A 415 14.24 -11.67 -20.37
CA GLY A 415 13.05 -10.95 -19.93
C GLY A 415 12.36 -11.59 -18.73
N SER A 416 11.42 -10.87 -18.13
CA SER A 416 10.67 -11.35 -16.96
C SER A 416 9.88 -12.63 -17.29
N VAL A 417 10.12 -13.71 -16.57
CA VAL A 417 9.32 -14.93 -16.66
C VAL A 417 7.97 -14.67 -15.98
N LYS A 418 6.88 -14.64 -16.77
CA LYS A 418 5.53 -14.58 -16.20
C LYS A 418 5.12 -15.98 -15.74
N ALA A 419 4.73 -16.11 -14.48
CA ALA A 419 3.98 -17.28 -14.02
C ALA A 419 2.77 -17.49 -14.95
N ALA A 420 2.61 -18.71 -15.47
CA ALA A 420 1.47 -19.02 -16.32
C ALA A 420 0.15 -18.75 -15.56
N PRO A 421 -0.85 -18.12 -16.18
CA PRO A 421 -2.15 -17.94 -15.54
C PRO A 421 -2.76 -19.32 -15.22
N PRO A 422 -3.35 -19.52 -14.03
CA PRO A 422 -4.04 -20.77 -13.72
C PRO A 422 -5.24 -20.89 -14.66
N SER A 423 -5.12 -21.80 -15.62
CA SER A 423 -6.29 -22.27 -16.38
C SER A 423 -6.82 -23.49 -15.65
N GLN A 424 -8.07 -23.39 -15.20
CA GLN A 424 -8.85 -24.29 -14.33
C GLN A 424 -8.71 -23.99 -12.83
N PRO A 425 -9.82 -24.11 -12.06
CA PRO A 425 -9.76 -24.13 -10.60
C PRO A 425 -8.79 -25.25 -10.21
N ARG A 426 -7.64 -24.86 -9.66
CA ARG A 426 -6.70 -25.85 -9.11
C ARG A 426 -7.42 -26.57 -7.96
N PRO A 427 -7.20 -27.88 -7.79
CA PRO A 427 -7.41 -28.51 -6.50
C PRO A 427 -6.73 -27.66 -5.41
N MET A 428 -7.27 -27.65 -4.19
CA MET A 428 -6.63 -26.96 -3.07
C MET A 428 -5.12 -27.27 -3.06
N PRO A 429 -4.24 -26.28 -2.86
CA PRO A 429 -2.80 -26.53 -2.79
C PRO A 429 -2.54 -27.61 -1.75
N GLU A 430 -1.79 -28.67 -2.12
CA GLU A 430 -1.27 -29.61 -1.13
C GLU A 430 -0.41 -28.83 -0.12
N ILE A 431 -0.60 -29.10 1.18
CA ILE A 431 0.19 -28.47 2.25
C ILE A 431 1.67 -28.74 1.94
N PRO A 432 2.53 -27.71 1.95
CA PRO A 432 3.96 -27.91 1.80
C PRO A 432 4.46 -28.97 2.79
N LYS A 433 5.29 -29.92 2.32
CA LYS A 433 5.88 -30.96 3.20
C LYS A 433 6.62 -30.37 4.40
N SER A 434 7.13 -29.14 4.29
CA SER A 434 7.79 -28.42 5.39
C SER A 434 6.86 -28.03 6.53
N LEU A 435 5.56 -27.89 6.29
CA LEU A 435 4.55 -27.48 7.26
C LEU A 435 3.69 -28.65 7.76
N ASP A 436 3.90 -29.87 7.26
CA ASP A 436 3.07 -31.05 7.56
C ASP A 436 3.03 -31.41 9.06
N LYS A 437 4.11 -31.12 9.78
CA LYS A 437 4.32 -31.38 11.21
C LYS A 437 4.01 -30.17 12.10
N VAL A 438 3.54 -29.07 11.51
CA VAL A 438 3.10 -27.88 12.25
C VAL A 438 1.61 -28.02 12.55
N LYS A 439 1.24 -28.13 13.83
CA LYS A 439 -0.17 -28.36 14.21
C LYS A 439 -1.05 -27.14 14.00
N ASN A 440 -0.56 -25.95 14.35
CA ASN A 440 -1.32 -24.71 14.31
C ASN A 440 -0.50 -23.58 13.71
N ILE A 441 -1.09 -22.83 12.78
CA ILE A 441 -0.47 -21.67 12.16
C ILE A 441 -1.31 -20.44 12.48
N VAL A 442 -0.75 -19.52 13.24
CA VAL A 442 -1.43 -18.30 13.73
C VAL A 442 -0.85 -17.09 13.01
N ALA A 443 -1.68 -16.39 12.23
CA ALA A 443 -1.26 -15.17 11.57
C ALA A 443 -1.49 -13.94 12.47
N VAL A 444 -0.45 -13.15 12.70
CA VAL A 444 -0.54 -11.86 13.38
C VAL A 444 -0.46 -10.78 12.31
N SER A 445 -1.56 -10.05 12.11
CA SER A 445 -1.69 -9.11 10.99
C SER A 445 -2.17 -7.73 11.46
N SER A 446 -1.72 -6.71 10.73
CA SER A 446 -2.19 -5.34 10.88
C SER A 446 -2.37 -4.70 9.51
N CYS A 447 -3.48 -4.00 9.33
CA CYS A 447 -3.75 -3.31 8.06
C CYS A 447 -3.01 -1.98 7.91
N LYS A 448 -2.33 -1.53 8.97
CA LYS A 448 -1.43 -0.37 8.98
C LYS A 448 -0.02 -0.76 9.41
N GLY A 449 0.97 -0.04 8.89
CA GLY A 449 2.33 -0.06 9.43
C GLY A 449 2.41 0.72 10.75
N GLY A 450 3.32 0.32 11.65
CA GLY A 450 3.63 1.07 12.87
C GLY A 450 2.68 0.88 14.05
N VAL A 451 1.75 -0.09 14.02
CA VAL A 451 0.84 -0.38 15.15
C VAL A 451 1.42 -1.32 16.21
N GLY A 452 2.64 -1.85 15.99
CA GLY A 452 3.29 -2.81 16.89
C GLY A 452 2.91 -4.27 16.67
N LYS A 453 2.53 -4.65 15.44
CA LYS A 453 2.25 -6.03 15.02
C LYS A 453 3.39 -7.00 15.36
N SER A 454 4.63 -6.67 14.99
CA SER A 454 5.80 -7.50 15.29
C SER A 454 6.05 -7.63 16.79
N THR A 455 5.76 -6.58 17.57
CA THR A 455 5.76 -6.64 19.04
C THR A 455 4.76 -7.64 19.57
N VAL A 456 3.52 -7.64 19.06
CA VAL A 456 2.50 -8.62 19.46
C VAL A 456 2.90 -10.04 19.01
N ALA A 457 3.39 -10.20 17.78
CA ALA A 457 3.76 -11.51 17.22
C ALA A 457 4.88 -12.19 18.02
N VAL A 458 5.97 -11.46 18.29
CA VAL A 458 7.10 -11.99 19.06
C VAL A 458 6.65 -12.33 20.48
N ASN A 459 5.94 -11.43 21.16
CA ASN A 459 5.57 -11.69 22.55
C ASN A 459 4.48 -12.75 22.73
N LEU A 460 3.57 -12.90 21.76
CA LEU A 460 2.62 -14.02 21.73
C LEU A 460 3.37 -15.36 21.61
N ALA A 461 4.42 -15.42 20.79
CA ALA A 461 5.25 -16.61 20.66
C ALA A 461 5.98 -16.96 21.96
N TYR A 462 6.55 -15.97 22.66
CA TYR A 462 7.17 -16.19 23.97
C TYR A 462 6.14 -16.62 25.03
N ALA A 463 4.95 -16.03 25.05
CA ALA A 463 3.90 -16.43 25.98
C ALA A 463 3.44 -17.88 25.76
N LEU A 464 3.30 -18.31 24.50
CA LEU A 464 3.02 -19.71 24.16
C LEU A 464 4.18 -20.64 24.54
N HIS A 465 5.43 -20.22 24.31
CA HIS A 465 6.60 -21.00 24.70
C HIS A 465 6.69 -21.20 26.22
N ASN A 466 6.45 -20.14 27.00
CA ASN A 466 6.43 -20.19 28.46
C ASN A 466 5.35 -21.13 29.02
N LYS A 467 4.28 -21.35 28.25
CA LYS A 467 3.22 -22.33 28.57
C LYS A 467 3.60 -23.77 28.18
N GLY A 468 4.80 -23.99 27.65
CA GLY A 468 5.36 -25.31 27.34
C GLY A 468 5.14 -25.79 25.91
N TYR A 469 4.63 -24.94 25.01
CA TYR A 469 4.42 -25.31 23.61
C TYR A 469 5.72 -25.25 22.80
N LYS A 470 5.85 -26.12 21.79
CA LYS A 470 6.89 -26.00 20.76
C LYS A 470 6.49 -24.90 19.78
N VAL A 471 7.20 -23.77 19.81
CA VAL A 471 6.84 -22.57 19.04
C VAL A 471 7.90 -22.23 17.99
N GLY A 472 7.42 -21.88 16.79
CA GLY A 472 8.22 -21.23 15.76
C GLY A 472 7.69 -19.83 15.45
N ILE A 473 8.58 -18.94 15.02
CA ILE A 473 8.25 -17.58 14.55
C ILE A 473 8.77 -17.42 13.13
N PHE A 474 7.88 -17.02 12.23
CA PHE A 474 8.23 -16.64 10.87
C PHE A 474 7.91 -15.16 10.65
N ASP A 475 8.95 -14.36 10.46
CA ASP A 475 8.87 -12.98 10.01
C ASP A 475 8.65 -12.91 8.49
N CYS A 476 7.40 -12.65 8.11
CA CYS A 476 6.98 -12.57 6.72
C CYS A 476 7.19 -11.17 6.12
N ASP A 477 7.73 -10.20 6.88
CA ASP A 477 8.07 -8.88 6.37
C ASP A 477 9.52 -8.84 5.84
N VAL A 478 9.65 -9.14 4.54
CA VAL A 478 10.95 -9.11 3.85
C VAL A 478 11.58 -7.72 3.82
N TYR A 479 10.77 -6.65 3.83
CA TYR A 479 11.24 -5.29 3.61
C TYR A 479 11.66 -4.59 4.90
N GLY A 480 11.06 -4.96 6.03
CA GLY A 480 11.40 -4.46 7.36
C GLY A 480 11.52 -5.57 8.38
N PRO A 481 12.46 -6.53 8.21
CA PRO A 481 12.56 -7.69 9.09
C PRO A 481 12.87 -7.22 10.51
N SER A 482 11.91 -7.41 11.41
CA SER A 482 11.99 -6.93 12.79
C SER A 482 12.54 -7.99 13.73
N LEU A 483 12.38 -9.27 13.37
CA LEU A 483 12.72 -10.39 14.24
C LEU A 483 14.19 -10.45 14.67
N PRO A 484 15.20 -10.17 13.82
CA PRO A 484 16.61 -10.19 14.24
C PRO A 484 16.99 -9.08 15.23
N VAL A 485 16.22 -7.98 15.27
CA VAL A 485 16.44 -6.87 16.21
C VAL A 485 15.71 -7.14 17.53
N MET A 486 14.52 -7.72 17.45
CA MET A 486 13.66 -7.98 18.59
C MET A 486 14.07 -9.21 19.42
N VAL A 487 15.01 -10.01 18.93
CA VAL A 487 15.50 -11.22 19.58
C VAL A 487 17.02 -11.17 19.72
N ARG A 488 17.51 -11.33 20.96
CA ARG A 488 18.93 -11.24 21.29
C ARG A 488 19.67 -12.55 21.04
N PHE A 489 20.85 -12.44 20.44
CA PHE A 489 21.86 -13.50 20.37
C PHE A 489 23.11 -13.04 21.13
N GLN A 490 23.78 -13.95 21.84
CA GLN A 490 24.96 -13.62 22.65
C GLN A 490 26.21 -13.33 21.79
N GLU A 491 26.22 -13.76 20.53
CA GLU A 491 27.27 -13.55 19.53
C GLU A 491 26.74 -12.75 18.31
N GLU A 492 27.44 -12.75 17.17
CA GLU A 492 26.92 -12.19 15.91
C GLU A 492 25.56 -12.82 15.54
N THR A 493 24.68 -12.04 14.89
CA THR A 493 23.37 -12.52 14.45
C THR A 493 23.53 -13.79 13.60
N PRO A 494 22.94 -14.93 14.03
CA PRO A 494 23.14 -16.20 13.35
C PRO A 494 22.52 -16.15 11.95
N LYS A 495 23.17 -16.84 11.02
CA LYS A 495 22.70 -16.94 9.64
C LYS A 495 21.88 -18.21 9.44
N MET A 496 20.84 -18.14 8.63
CA MET A 496 20.14 -19.35 8.17
C MET A 496 21.05 -20.14 7.24
N GLU A 497 21.16 -21.44 7.47
CA GLU A 497 21.99 -22.35 6.68
C GLU A 497 21.14 -23.23 5.78
N MET A 498 21.64 -23.53 4.59
CA MET A 498 21.04 -24.54 3.72
C MET A 498 21.75 -25.88 3.88
N TYR A 499 20.99 -26.97 3.85
CA TYR A 499 21.52 -28.34 3.82
C TYR A 499 20.78 -29.16 2.77
N GLN A 500 21.38 -30.28 2.35
CA GLN A 500 20.75 -31.27 1.51
C GLN A 500 20.41 -32.50 2.33
N ASP A 501 19.21 -33.05 2.15
CA ASP A 501 18.82 -34.31 2.76
C ASP A 501 19.38 -35.53 1.99
N GLU A 502 19.08 -36.74 2.48
CA GLU A 502 19.50 -38.00 1.84
C GLU A 502 18.94 -38.16 0.41
N GLN A 503 17.87 -37.44 0.06
CA GLN A 503 17.24 -37.42 -1.26
C GLN A 503 17.78 -36.31 -2.18
N LYS A 504 18.78 -35.54 -1.71
CA LYS A 504 19.36 -34.36 -2.39
C LYS A 504 18.39 -33.19 -2.55
N GLU A 505 17.29 -33.16 -1.80
CA GLU A 505 16.43 -31.97 -1.72
C GLU A 505 17.08 -30.93 -0.80
N LYS A 506 16.93 -29.65 -1.15
CA LYS A 506 17.49 -28.54 -0.39
C LYS A 506 16.52 -28.05 0.65
N HIS A 507 17.02 -27.95 1.88
CA HIS A 507 16.26 -27.50 3.04
C HIS A 507 16.99 -26.35 3.73
N ILE A 508 16.22 -25.47 4.37
CA ILE A 508 16.69 -24.34 5.15
C ILE A 508 16.60 -24.73 6.63
N ARG A 509 17.71 -24.63 7.37
CA ARG A 509 17.69 -24.77 8.81
C ARG A 509 17.20 -23.47 9.43
N PRO A 510 16.10 -23.48 10.19
CA PRO A 510 15.70 -22.30 10.94
C PRO A 510 16.75 -21.97 12.00
N VAL A 511 16.90 -20.69 12.32
CA VAL A 511 17.72 -20.26 13.44
C VAL A 511 17.08 -20.76 14.73
N ILE A 512 17.83 -21.45 15.58
CA ILE A 512 17.32 -21.92 16.87
C ILE A 512 17.75 -20.91 17.93
N HIS A 513 16.77 -20.36 18.66
CA HIS A 513 17.08 -19.48 19.79
C HIS A 513 17.84 -20.26 20.87
N PRO A 514 18.99 -19.78 21.35
CA PRO A 514 19.85 -20.55 22.25
C PRO A 514 19.21 -20.87 23.60
N GLU A 515 18.45 -19.94 24.17
CA GLU A 515 17.83 -20.11 25.50
C GLU A 515 16.46 -20.80 25.45
N THR A 516 15.57 -20.39 24.55
CA THR A 516 14.19 -20.92 24.46
C THR A 516 14.06 -22.12 23.52
N GLY A 517 15.03 -22.37 22.64
CA GLY A 517 14.92 -23.42 21.62
C GLY A 517 13.88 -23.13 20.51
N MET A 518 13.27 -21.94 20.49
CA MET A 518 12.31 -21.55 19.45
C MET A 518 12.96 -21.50 18.07
N LYS A 519 12.22 -21.92 17.04
CA LYS A 519 12.65 -21.87 15.65
C LYS A 519 12.30 -20.53 15.03
N LEU A 520 13.29 -19.81 14.53
CA LEU A 520 13.16 -18.45 14.03
C LEU A 520 13.53 -18.41 12.54
N VAL A 521 12.64 -17.85 11.73
CA VAL A 521 12.88 -17.58 10.32
C VAL A 521 12.56 -16.12 10.05
N SER A 522 13.50 -15.43 9.43
CA SER A 522 13.33 -14.07 8.94
C SER A 522 14.30 -13.87 7.80
N PHE A 523 13.91 -13.08 6.81
CA PHE A 523 14.85 -12.69 5.77
C PHE A 523 16.08 -11.97 6.33
N GLY A 524 15.96 -11.31 7.48
CA GLY A 524 17.08 -10.65 8.14
C GLY A 524 18.19 -11.60 8.63
N PHE A 525 17.94 -12.91 8.71
CA PHE A 525 18.97 -13.92 9.03
C PHE A 525 19.78 -14.41 7.80
N VAL A 526 19.55 -13.88 6.60
CA VAL A 526 20.26 -14.32 5.36
C VAL A 526 21.59 -13.57 5.16
N GLY A 527 21.96 -12.64 6.05
CA GLY A 527 23.31 -12.06 6.11
C GLY A 527 23.64 -10.99 5.05
N HIS A 528 22.73 -10.71 4.11
CA HIS A 528 22.82 -9.58 3.19
C HIS A 528 21.44 -8.93 3.03
N ALA A 529 21.38 -7.61 3.18
CA ALA A 529 20.19 -6.82 2.80
C ALA A 529 20.07 -6.84 1.27
N ALA A 530 19.56 -7.94 0.72
CA ALA A 530 19.32 -8.07 -0.71
C ALA A 530 18.07 -7.27 -1.04
N VAL A 531 18.18 -6.33 -1.97
CA VAL A 531 17.01 -5.63 -2.47
C VAL A 531 16.36 -6.51 -3.53
N MET A 532 15.24 -7.14 -3.18
CA MET A 532 14.55 -8.11 -4.02
C MET A 532 13.34 -7.50 -4.73
N ARG A 533 13.15 -7.84 -6.02
CA ARG A 533 11.95 -7.47 -6.79
C ARG A 533 10.71 -8.19 -6.23
N GLY A 534 9.51 -7.60 -6.38
CA GLY A 534 8.27 -8.16 -5.81
C GLY A 534 7.96 -9.62 -6.23
N SER A 535 8.23 -10.01 -7.48
CA SER A 535 8.09 -11.41 -7.93
C SER A 535 9.10 -12.36 -7.29
N MET A 536 10.31 -11.86 -6.97
CA MET A 536 11.31 -12.61 -6.21
C MET A 536 10.94 -12.68 -4.73
N VAL A 537 10.29 -11.66 -4.17
CA VAL A 537 9.80 -11.71 -2.78
C VAL A 537 8.75 -12.81 -2.60
N THR A 538 7.81 -12.95 -3.53
CA THR A 538 6.87 -14.08 -3.53
C THR A 538 7.60 -15.42 -3.68
N GLY A 539 8.63 -15.48 -4.53
CA GLY A 539 9.48 -16.67 -4.71
C GLY A 539 10.27 -17.05 -3.46
N VAL A 540 10.92 -16.08 -2.81
CA VAL A 540 11.69 -16.23 -1.57
C VAL A 540 10.78 -16.58 -0.41
N MET A 541 9.62 -15.94 -0.29
CA MET A 541 8.60 -16.32 0.71
C MET A 541 8.10 -17.74 0.48
N SER A 542 7.78 -18.10 -0.77
CA SER A 542 7.42 -19.48 -1.11
C SER A 542 8.55 -20.46 -0.78
N GLN A 543 9.81 -20.07 -1.01
CA GLN A 543 10.98 -20.88 -0.69
C GLN A 543 11.14 -21.05 0.83
N LEU A 544 11.05 -19.97 1.61
CA LEU A 544 11.14 -19.99 3.08
C LEU A 544 9.99 -20.80 3.68
N VAL A 545 8.79 -20.75 3.10
CA VAL A 545 7.68 -21.59 3.55
C VAL A 545 7.91 -23.05 3.18
N ASN A 546 8.28 -23.35 1.93
CA ASN A 546 8.33 -24.71 1.40
C ASN A 546 9.61 -25.50 1.74
N GLN A 547 10.72 -24.83 2.03
CA GLN A 547 12.03 -25.46 2.23
C GLN A 547 12.54 -25.37 3.66
N THR A 548 11.91 -24.59 4.55
CA THR A 548 12.33 -24.56 5.95
C THR A 548 11.98 -25.85 6.66
N ASP A 549 12.95 -26.44 7.37
CA ASP A 549 12.72 -27.58 8.26
C ASP A 549 12.18 -27.12 9.62
N TRP A 550 10.87 -26.83 9.64
CA TRP A 550 10.15 -26.46 10.86
C TRP A 550 10.08 -27.60 11.87
N GLY A 551 10.27 -28.86 11.46
CA GLY A 551 10.10 -30.03 12.33
C GLY A 551 8.72 -30.04 13.02
N GLU A 552 8.63 -30.65 14.20
CA GLU A 552 7.39 -30.66 14.97
C GLU A 552 7.20 -29.37 15.77
N LEU A 553 6.14 -28.63 15.45
CA LEU A 553 5.72 -27.44 16.18
C LEU A 553 4.25 -27.56 16.59
N ASP A 554 3.95 -27.11 17.80
CA ASP A 554 2.56 -26.94 18.25
C ASP A 554 1.97 -25.66 17.68
N TYR A 555 2.76 -24.59 17.60
CA TYR A 555 2.35 -23.29 17.04
C TYR A 555 3.45 -22.68 16.17
N LEU A 556 3.06 -22.20 14.99
CA LEU A 556 3.88 -21.34 14.14
C LEU A 556 3.23 -19.96 14.04
N ILE A 557 3.91 -18.94 14.54
CA ILE A 557 3.44 -17.55 14.49
C ILE A 557 3.96 -16.89 13.21
N LEU A 558 3.05 -16.42 12.37
CA LEU A 558 3.38 -15.65 11.17
C LEU A 558 3.25 -14.15 11.45
N ASP A 559 4.36 -13.42 11.46
CA ASP A 559 4.36 -11.96 11.52
C ASP A 559 4.14 -11.41 10.10
N MET A 560 2.88 -11.16 9.74
CA MET A 560 2.49 -10.77 8.37
C MET A 560 3.06 -9.39 7.99
N PRO A 561 3.33 -9.07 6.72
CA PRO A 561 3.69 -7.70 6.34
C PRO A 561 2.52 -6.71 6.57
N PRO A 562 2.74 -5.39 6.62
CA PRO A 562 1.64 -4.43 6.73
C PRO A 562 0.75 -4.41 5.46
N GLY A 563 -0.55 -4.16 5.64
CA GLY A 563 -1.52 -3.96 4.55
C GLY A 563 -2.32 -5.22 4.19
N THR A 564 -2.87 -5.29 2.97
CA THR A 564 -3.73 -6.40 2.48
C THR A 564 -3.34 -6.86 1.06
N GLY A 565 -2.06 -6.75 0.70
CA GLY A 565 -1.55 -7.07 -0.64
C GLY A 565 -1.32 -8.57 -0.94
N ASP A 566 -0.81 -8.87 -2.14
CA ASP A 566 -0.67 -10.23 -2.70
C ASP A 566 0.10 -11.24 -1.82
N ILE A 567 1.01 -10.78 -0.95
CA ILE A 567 1.74 -11.63 -0.01
C ILE A 567 0.79 -12.26 1.01
N HIS A 568 -0.24 -11.54 1.46
CA HIS A 568 -1.24 -12.07 2.38
C HIS A 568 -2.06 -13.19 1.74
N LEU A 569 -2.48 -13.00 0.49
CA LEU A 569 -3.20 -14.02 -0.28
C LEU A 569 -2.32 -15.25 -0.50
N THR A 570 -1.05 -15.04 -0.88
CA THR A 570 -0.10 -16.13 -1.13
C THR A 570 0.17 -16.93 0.14
N LEU A 571 0.53 -16.27 1.25
CA LEU A 571 0.81 -16.94 2.52
C LEU A 571 -0.44 -17.64 3.08
N SER A 572 -1.62 -17.05 2.95
CA SER A 572 -2.85 -17.70 3.40
C SER A 572 -3.20 -18.93 2.59
N GLN A 573 -2.95 -18.92 1.27
CA GLN A 573 -3.19 -20.06 0.38
C GLN A 573 -2.16 -21.18 0.55
N VAL A 574 -0.90 -20.83 0.82
CA VAL A 574 0.20 -21.80 0.94
C VAL A 574 0.28 -22.38 2.35
N CYS A 575 0.16 -21.54 3.39
CA CYS A 575 0.37 -21.97 4.77
C CYS A 575 -0.88 -22.57 5.44
N GLN A 576 -2.07 -22.50 4.82
CA GLN A 576 -3.34 -22.96 5.45
C GLN A 576 -3.50 -22.47 6.90
N ILE A 577 -3.56 -21.15 7.06
CA ILE A 577 -3.57 -20.49 8.38
C ILE A 577 -4.78 -20.98 9.22
N THR A 578 -4.51 -21.44 10.44
CA THR A 578 -5.54 -21.93 11.39
C THR A 578 -6.42 -20.80 11.90
N CYS A 579 -5.81 -19.68 12.31
CA CYS A 579 -6.52 -18.50 12.76
C CYS A 579 -5.68 -17.21 12.64
N ALA A 580 -6.33 -16.05 12.72
CA ALA A 580 -5.70 -14.74 12.69
C ALA A 580 -5.93 -13.95 13.99
N VAL A 581 -4.89 -13.25 14.44
CA VAL A 581 -4.93 -12.24 15.50
C VAL A 581 -4.70 -10.87 14.86
N ILE A 582 -5.65 -9.95 15.05
CA ILE A 582 -5.64 -8.65 14.39
C ILE A 582 -5.13 -7.57 15.35
N VAL A 583 -4.10 -6.84 14.94
CA VAL A 583 -3.46 -5.79 15.76
C VAL A 583 -3.86 -4.40 15.26
N THR A 584 -4.28 -3.54 16.19
CA THR A 584 -4.73 -2.17 15.91
C THR A 584 -4.36 -1.18 17.02
N THR A 585 -4.72 0.09 16.86
CA THR A 585 -4.56 1.17 17.85
C THR A 585 -5.93 1.80 18.17
N PRO A 586 -6.11 2.49 19.31
CA PRO A 586 -7.41 3.06 19.73
C PRO A 586 -7.96 4.21 18.85
N GLN A 587 -7.29 4.61 17.77
CA GLN A 587 -7.72 5.74 16.95
C GLN A 587 -8.91 5.35 16.06
N LYS A 588 -9.96 6.18 15.94
CA LYS A 588 -11.13 5.87 15.07
C LYS A 588 -10.76 5.55 13.62
N LEU A 589 -9.70 6.15 13.09
CA LEU A 589 -9.18 5.87 11.75
C LEU A 589 -8.60 4.46 11.59
N SER A 590 -8.26 3.74 12.66
CA SER A 590 -7.75 2.36 12.59
C SER A 590 -8.86 1.34 12.36
N VAL A 591 -10.11 1.67 12.73
CA VAL A 591 -11.29 0.80 12.60
C VAL A 591 -11.51 0.36 11.16
N ILE A 592 -11.52 1.32 10.23
CA ILE A 592 -11.74 1.06 8.79
C ILE A 592 -10.67 0.13 8.22
N ASP A 593 -9.44 0.24 8.69
CA ASP A 593 -8.35 -0.61 8.20
C ASP A 593 -8.44 -2.02 8.80
N VAL A 594 -8.81 -2.14 10.08
CA VAL A 594 -9.07 -3.45 10.70
C VAL A 594 -10.23 -4.20 10.04
N GLU A 595 -11.32 -3.51 9.71
CA GLU A 595 -12.48 -4.07 8.99
C GLU A 595 -12.04 -4.73 7.67
N ARG A 596 -11.12 -4.08 6.93
CA ARG A 596 -10.57 -4.61 5.68
C ARG A 596 -9.74 -5.87 5.91
N GLY A 597 -8.94 -5.91 6.97
CA GLY A 597 -8.12 -7.07 7.32
C GLY A 597 -8.96 -8.29 7.70
N ILE A 598 -9.95 -8.09 8.57
CA ILE A 598 -10.88 -9.14 8.98
C ILE A 598 -11.67 -9.66 7.75
N SER A 599 -12.12 -8.76 6.88
CA SER A 599 -12.81 -9.13 5.65
C SER A 599 -11.93 -9.95 4.69
N MET A 600 -10.65 -9.62 4.57
CA MET A 600 -9.69 -10.39 3.77
C MET A 600 -9.52 -11.82 4.31
N PHE A 601 -9.28 -11.98 5.61
CA PHE A 601 -9.17 -13.32 6.21
C PHE A 601 -10.48 -14.11 6.11
N SER A 602 -11.62 -13.44 6.25
CA SER A 602 -12.95 -14.02 6.05
C SER A 602 -13.14 -14.59 4.64
N GLN A 603 -12.74 -13.84 3.60
CA GLN A 603 -12.76 -14.33 2.20
C GLN A 603 -11.85 -15.55 1.97
N LEU A 604 -10.77 -15.65 2.74
CA LEU A 604 -9.82 -16.77 2.71
C LEU A 604 -10.21 -17.91 3.64
N LYS A 605 -11.38 -17.82 4.30
CA LYS A 605 -11.88 -18.79 5.29
C LYS A 605 -10.94 -18.99 6.49
N VAL A 606 -10.16 -17.97 6.83
CA VAL A 606 -9.31 -17.94 8.02
C VAL A 606 -10.06 -17.20 9.14
N PRO A 607 -10.35 -17.84 10.28
CA PRO A 607 -11.09 -17.21 11.37
C PRO A 607 -10.22 -16.20 12.10
N SER A 608 -10.73 -14.99 12.33
CA SER A 608 -10.09 -13.98 13.19
C SER A 608 -10.55 -14.21 14.63
N VAL A 609 -9.63 -14.59 15.53
CA VAL A 609 -9.95 -15.09 16.88
C VAL A 609 -9.77 -14.06 17.98
N ALA A 610 -8.96 -13.02 17.75
CA ALA A 610 -8.73 -11.95 18.72
C ALA A 610 -8.40 -10.63 18.04
N VAL A 611 -8.80 -9.52 18.68
CA VAL A 611 -8.38 -8.15 18.34
C VAL A 611 -7.52 -7.61 19.47
N VAL A 612 -6.30 -7.19 19.14
CA VAL A 612 -5.35 -6.58 20.07
C VAL A 612 -5.26 -5.08 19.79
N GLN A 613 -5.80 -4.26 20.69
CA GLN A 613 -5.60 -2.82 20.68
C GLN A 613 -4.30 -2.47 21.41
N ASN A 614 -3.25 -2.26 20.64
CA ASN A 614 -1.96 -1.85 21.16
C ASN A 614 -1.94 -0.34 21.47
N MET A 615 -1.09 0.06 22.42
CA MET A 615 -0.91 1.45 22.85
C MET A 615 -2.23 2.11 23.34
N SER A 616 -3.07 1.34 24.03
CA SER A 616 -4.44 1.75 24.38
C SER A 616 -4.50 2.78 25.50
N TYR A 617 -3.73 2.56 26.58
CA TYR A 617 -3.71 3.41 27.76
C TYR A 617 -2.32 3.39 28.40
N MET A 618 -2.03 4.36 29.26
CA MET A 618 -0.86 4.36 30.13
C MET A 618 -1.32 4.14 31.57
N SER A 619 -0.68 3.21 32.28
CA SER A 619 -0.97 2.94 33.68
C SER A 619 -0.28 3.98 34.56
N THR A 620 -1.05 4.66 35.40
CA THR A 620 -0.56 5.67 36.36
C THR A 620 -0.98 5.28 37.77
N ASP A 621 -0.37 5.88 38.79
CA ASP A 621 -0.78 5.70 40.20
C ASP A 621 -2.26 6.06 40.45
N SER A 622 -2.84 6.88 39.57
CA SER A 622 -4.24 7.30 39.59
C SER A 622 -5.20 6.44 38.74
N GLY A 623 -4.70 5.36 38.13
CA GLY A 623 -5.46 4.48 37.24
C GLY A 623 -5.05 4.60 35.75
N ARG A 624 -5.90 4.09 34.85
CA ARG A 624 -5.63 4.07 33.40
C ARG A 624 -5.87 5.44 32.76
N GLN A 625 -4.85 5.97 32.09
CA GLN A 625 -4.93 7.22 31.33
C GLN A 625 -4.88 6.94 29.81
N TYR A 626 -5.97 7.25 29.10
CA TYR A 626 -6.09 7.04 27.66
C TYR A 626 -5.53 8.25 26.88
N ILE A 627 -4.26 8.20 26.48
CA ILE A 627 -3.53 9.32 25.85
C ILE A 627 -4.16 9.74 24.51
N PHE A 628 -4.70 8.78 23.76
CA PHE A 628 -5.35 9.01 22.46
C PHE A 628 -6.87 9.14 22.54
N GLY A 629 -7.40 9.32 23.76
CA GLY A 629 -8.83 9.28 24.07
C GLY A 629 -9.32 7.84 24.30
N LYS A 630 -10.29 7.68 25.21
CA LYS A 630 -10.97 6.39 25.41
C LYS A 630 -11.94 6.19 24.23
N THR A 631 -11.73 5.15 23.45
CA THR A 631 -12.60 4.78 22.34
C THR A 631 -13.01 3.33 22.51
N ASP A 632 -14.28 3.04 22.24
CA ASP A 632 -14.77 1.66 22.19
C ASP A 632 -14.46 1.03 20.81
N ALA A 633 -13.42 1.49 20.11
CA ALA A 633 -13.15 1.14 18.72
C ALA A 633 -12.88 -0.36 18.53
N GLY A 634 -12.08 -0.98 19.40
CA GLY A 634 -11.80 -2.42 19.37
C GLY A 634 -13.02 -3.25 19.73
N TYR A 635 -13.78 -2.82 20.74
CA TYR A 635 -15.03 -3.47 21.14
C TYR A 635 -16.10 -3.37 20.05
N ALA A 636 -16.25 -2.21 19.40
CA ALA A 636 -17.18 -2.03 18.28
C ALA A 636 -16.82 -2.92 17.07
N ILE A 637 -15.53 -3.08 16.76
CA ILE A 637 -15.05 -4.02 15.73
C ILE A 637 -15.40 -5.45 16.13
N ALA A 638 -15.05 -5.84 17.36
CA ALA A 638 -15.30 -7.17 17.87
C ALA A 638 -16.79 -7.52 17.85
N ASP A 639 -17.66 -6.59 18.24
CA ASP A 639 -19.11 -6.75 18.15
C ASP A 639 -19.59 -6.86 16.70
N THR A 640 -19.05 -6.04 15.79
CA THR A 640 -19.42 -6.04 14.36
C THR A 640 -19.06 -7.36 13.68
N PHE A 641 -17.91 -7.93 14.02
CA PHE A 641 -17.42 -9.17 13.44
C PHE A 641 -17.55 -10.38 14.38
N GLY A 642 -18.34 -10.31 15.44
CA GLY A 642 -18.53 -11.43 16.37
C GLY A 642 -17.24 -12.03 16.96
N ILE A 643 -16.17 -11.25 17.10
CA ILE A 643 -14.90 -11.69 17.70
C ILE A 643 -15.05 -11.58 19.21
N GLU A 644 -14.94 -12.69 19.94
CA GLU A 644 -15.26 -12.68 21.38
C GLU A 644 -14.18 -11.98 22.23
N GLN A 645 -12.96 -11.87 21.72
CA GLN A 645 -11.78 -11.59 22.52
C GLN A 645 -11.09 -10.29 22.07
N VAL A 646 -11.18 -9.26 22.91
CA VAL A 646 -10.49 -7.97 22.72
C VAL A 646 -9.51 -7.76 23.85
N PHE A 647 -8.26 -7.48 23.50
CA PHE A 647 -7.18 -7.21 24.46
C PHE A 647 -6.68 -5.78 24.28
N GLU A 648 -6.60 -5.02 25.37
CA GLU A 648 -6.00 -3.69 25.38
C GLU A 648 -4.59 -3.78 25.98
N LEU A 649 -3.55 -3.52 25.18
CA LEU A 649 -2.18 -3.45 25.69
C LEU A 649 -1.82 -2.01 26.09
N PRO A 650 -1.20 -1.82 27.28
CA PRO A 650 -0.78 -0.50 27.71
C PRO A 650 0.45 0.01 26.96
N LEU A 651 0.61 1.32 26.91
CA LEU A 651 1.80 2.01 26.46
C LEU A 651 2.82 2.06 27.62
N GLU A 652 3.69 1.07 27.69
CA GLU A 652 4.74 0.97 28.71
C GLU A 652 6.13 1.22 28.11
N ALA A 653 6.94 2.03 28.79
CA ALA A 653 8.32 2.28 28.38
C ALA A 653 9.18 1.00 28.41
N SER A 654 8.89 0.08 29.34
CA SER A 654 9.53 -1.22 29.43
C SER A 654 9.29 -2.08 28.19
N VAL A 655 8.13 -1.97 27.53
CA VAL A 655 7.84 -2.71 26.28
C VAL A 655 8.67 -2.18 25.11
N ALA A 656 8.82 -0.85 25.01
CA ALA A 656 9.71 -0.26 24.00
C ALA A 656 11.18 -0.66 24.24
N GLN A 657 11.64 -0.57 25.49
CA GLN A 657 13.00 -0.97 25.88
C GLN A 657 13.25 -2.48 25.68
N ALA A 658 12.26 -3.33 25.93
CA ALA A 658 12.33 -4.76 25.67
C ALA A 658 12.48 -5.08 24.18
N GLY A 659 11.76 -4.36 23.31
CA GLY A 659 11.90 -4.45 21.85
C GLY A 659 13.29 -4.04 21.35
N ASP A 660 13.83 -2.93 21.86
CA ASP A 660 15.13 -2.40 21.45
C ASP A 660 16.32 -3.18 22.04
N SER A 661 16.14 -3.82 23.20
CA SER A 661 17.18 -4.63 23.86
C SER A 661 17.23 -6.08 23.40
N GLY A 662 16.31 -6.50 22.52
CA GLY A 662 16.21 -7.87 22.03
C GLY A 662 15.76 -8.89 23.08
N ASN A 663 15.17 -8.45 24.19
CA ASN A 663 14.65 -9.30 25.26
C ASN A 663 13.13 -9.12 25.36
N PRO A 664 12.33 -9.90 24.61
CA PRO A 664 10.88 -9.86 24.66
C PRO A 664 10.37 -10.07 26.10
N PHE A 665 9.33 -9.33 26.47
CA PHE A 665 8.86 -9.23 27.86
C PHE A 665 8.30 -10.54 28.42
N GLY A 666 8.04 -11.55 27.57
CA GLY A 666 7.71 -12.90 28.02
C GLY A 666 8.74 -13.47 29.00
N ASN A 667 9.99 -13.00 28.98
CA ASN A 667 11.02 -13.43 29.95
C ASN A 667 11.13 -12.55 31.22
N GLN A 668 10.41 -11.44 31.32
CA GLN A 668 10.48 -10.52 32.46
C GLN A 668 9.09 -10.34 33.07
N GLY A 669 8.70 -11.33 33.87
CA GLY A 669 7.41 -11.38 34.54
C GLY A 669 7.27 -10.28 35.60
N ASP A 670 6.48 -9.25 35.28
CA ASP A 670 5.47 -8.66 36.18
C ASP A 670 4.67 -7.49 35.56
N SER A 671 5.02 -7.03 34.35
CA SER A 671 4.33 -5.90 33.69
C SER A 671 2.88 -6.21 33.33
N GLU A 672 2.06 -5.16 33.20
CA GLU A 672 0.65 -5.32 32.80
C GLU A 672 0.55 -5.85 31.37
N SER A 673 1.46 -5.44 30.47
CA SER A 673 1.54 -5.98 29.10
C SER A 673 1.83 -7.48 29.06
N SER A 674 2.67 -7.99 29.97
CA SER A 674 3.00 -9.41 30.06
C SER A 674 1.78 -10.24 30.46
N LYS A 675 1.03 -9.75 31.47
CA LYS A 675 -0.22 -10.38 31.93
C LYS A 675 -1.30 -10.40 30.86
N GLU A 676 -1.45 -9.32 30.09
CA GLU A 676 -2.41 -9.27 28.98
C GLU A 676 -1.98 -10.18 27.81
N MET A 677 -0.68 -10.31 27.54
CA MET A 677 -0.16 -11.24 26.53
C MET A 677 -0.37 -12.71 26.92
N ASP A 678 -0.20 -13.05 28.20
CA ASP A 678 -0.50 -14.40 28.70
C ASP A 678 -1.97 -14.75 28.52
N LYS A 679 -2.88 -13.80 28.78
CA LYS A 679 -4.33 -13.97 28.52
C LYS A 679 -4.61 -14.13 27.02
N LEU A 680 -3.96 -13.34 26.17
CA LEU A 680 -4.07 -13.49 24.72
C LEU A 680 -3.63 -14.88 24.28
N ALA A 681 -2.52 -15.39 24.79
CA ALA A 681 -2.03 -16.74 24.49
C ALA A 681 -3.03 -17.81 24.93
N ASP A 682 -3.60 -17.72 26.14
CA ASP A 682 -4.65 -18.65 26.61
C ASP A 682 -5.90 -18.61 25.72
N SER A 683 -6.31 -17.42 25.32
CA SER A 683 -7.45 -17.23 24.41
C SER A 683 -7.19 -17.83 23.02
N VAL A 684 -6.01 -17.59 22.44
CA VAL A 684 -5.63 -18.18 21.14
C VAL A 684 -5.65 -19.71 21.21
N VAL A 685 -5.09 -20.30 22.27
CA VAL A 685 -5.09 -21.76 22.48
C VAL A 685 -6.52 -22.30 22.55
N GLN A 686 -7.41 -21.63 23.30
CA GLN A 686 -8.82 -22.03 23.42
C GLN A 686 -9.56 -21.95 22.08
N GLU A 687 -9.39 -20.86 21.34
CA GLU A 687 -10.06 -20.68 20.04
C GLU A 687 -9.55 -21.67 18.99
N VAL A 688 -8.25 -21.94 18.97
CA VAL A 688 -7.66 -22.98 18.12
C VAL A 688 -8.21 -24.37 18.45
N GLN A 689 -8.38 -24.69 19.73
CA GLN A 689 -9.01 -25.94 20.15
C GLN A 689 -10.47 -26.03 19.65
N LYS A 690 -11.26 -24.94 19.80
CA LYS A 690 -12.64 -24.87 19.27
C LYS A 690 -12.69 -25.09 17.75
N ILE A 691 -11.72 -24.55 17.01
CA ILE A 691 -11.59 -24.74 15.55
C ILE A 691 -11.33 -26.22 15.22
N HIS A 692 -10.41 -26.88 15.94
CA HIS A 692 -10.08 -28.29 15.73
C HIS A 692 -11.18 -29.27 16.15
N GLU A 693 -11.98 -28.92 17.15
CA GLU A 693 -13.17 -29.69 17.54
C GLU A 693 -14.26 -29.68 16.46
N ASN A 694 -14.05 -28.97 15.35
CA ASN A 694 -14.82 -29.05 14.12
C ASN A 694 -16.31 -28.80 14.34
N ARG A 695 -16.66 -27.90 15.28
CA ARG A 695 -18.02 -27.38 15.39
C ARG A 695 -18.32 -26.68 14.07
N GLN A 696 -19.10 -27.33 13.21
CA GLN A 696 -19.56 -26.68 11.98
C GLN A 696 -20.24 -25.38 12.40
N PRO A 697 -19.84 -24.23 11.83
CA PRO A 697 -20.48 -22.97 12.19
C PRO A 697 -21.99 -23.09 11.87
N PRO A 698 -22.85 -22.49 12.69
CA PRO A 698 -24.29 -22.49 12.46
C PRO A 698 -24.59 -21.98 11.05
N ARG A 699 -25.42 -22.69 10.29
CA ARG A 699 -25.79 -22.26 8.94
C ARG A 699 -27.13 -21.55 8.98
N LEU A 700 -27.17 -20.36 8.39
CA LEU A 700 -28.42 -19.62 8.21
C LEU A 700 -28.85 -19.70 6.74
N PHE A 701 -30.09 -20.12 6.49
CA PHE A 701 -30.64 -20.13 5.14
C PHE A 701 -32.09 -19.66 5.13
N TRP A 702 -32.53 -19.17 3.98
CA TRP A 702 -33.88 -18.66 3.79
C TRP A 702 -34.84 -19.76 3.33
N ASP A 703 -35.90 -20.01 4.10
CA ASP A 703 -37.01 -20.87 3.68
C ASP A 703 -38.13 -20.01 3.09
N ALA A 704 -38.14 -19.90 1.75
CA ALA A 704 -39.11 -19.08 1.04
C ALA A 704 -40.57 -19.61 1.15
N GLN A 705 -40.77 -20.89 1.46
CA GLN A 705 -42.11 -21.47 1.58
C GLN A 705 -42.75 -21.10 2.92
N GLN A 706 -41.96 -21.24 4.00
CA GLN A 706 -42.42 -20.91 5.36
C GLN A 706 -42.23 -19.43 5.71
N LYS A 707 -41.47 -18.68 4.88
CA LYS A 707 -41.08 -17.28 5.10
C LYS A 707 -40.30 -17.08 6.41
N VAL A 708 -39.42 -18.02 6.73
CA VAL A 708 -38.60 -18.00 7.96
C VAL A 708 -37.13 -18.20 7.63
N LEU A 709 -36.26 -17.64 8.47
CA LEU A 709 -34.83 -17.94 8.46
C LEU A 709 -34.59 -19.23 9.25
N ARG A 710 -33.99 -20.24 8.62
CA ARG A 710 -33.64 -21.51 9.28
C ARG A 710 -32.19 -21.47 9.71
N LEU A 711 -31.98 -21.53 11.02
CA LEU A 711 -30.69 -21.65 11.66
C LEU A 711 -30.44 -23.12 12.00
N GLN A 712 -29.51 -23.75 11.28
CA GLN A 712 -29.04 -25.10 11.56
C GLN A 712 -27.82 -25.03 12.48
N LEU A 713 -27.95 -25.56 13.69
CA LEU A 713 -26.86 -25.62 14.67
C LEU A 713 -25.94 -26.82 14.38
N PRO A 714 -24.66 -26.76 14.76
CA PRO A 714 -23.71 -27.88 14.63
C PRO A 714 -24.20 -29.22 15.23
N GLU A 715 -25.05 -29.17 16.24
CA GLU A 715 -25.65 -30.33 16.91
C GLU A 715 -26.79 -30.98 16.09
N GLY A 716 -27.08 -30.45 14.89
CA GLY A 716 -28.15 -30.93 14.00
C GLY A 716 -29.54 -30.39 14.32
N LYS A 717 -29.69 -29.60 15.39
CA LYS A 717 -30.94 -28.92 15.75
C LYS A 717 -31.19 -27.74 14.81
N GLU A 718 -32.40 -27.63 14.28
CA GLU A 718 -32.84 -26.48 13.48
C GLU A 718 -33.79 -25.57 14.27
N LEU A 719 -33.57 -24.27 14.13
CA LEU A 719 -34.38 -23.22 14.76
C LEU A 719 -34.90 -22.27 13.68
N GLY A 720 -36.16 -21.89 13.74
CA GLY A 720 -36.73 -20.86 12.88
C GLY A 720 -36.56 -19.48 13.50
N ILE A 721 -36.22 -18.48 12.72
CA ILE A 721 -36.11 -17.08 13.13
C ILE A 721 -37.02 -16.23 12.23
N ASP A 722 -37.82 -15.35 12.84
CA ASP A 722 -38.60 -14.36 12.08
C ASP A 722 -37.64 -13.33 11.43
N PRO A 723 -37.71 -13.13 10.10
CA PRO A 723 -36.94 -12.10 9.39
C PRO A 723 -37.02 -10.70 10.01
N VAL A 724 -38.21 -10.30 10.47
CA VAL A 724 -38.45 -8.98 11.06
C VAL A 724 -37.73 -8.86 12.39
N GLU A 725 -37.77 -9.92 13.21
CA GLU A 725 -37.10 -9.98 14.52
C GLU A 725 -35.58 -9.84 14.37
N LEU A 726 -34.97 -10.58 13.43
CA LEU A 726 -33.53 -10.47 13.18
C LEU A 726 -33.16 -9.09 12.61
N ARG A 727 -33.99 -8.57 11.69
CA ARG A 727 -33.76 -7.26 11.05
C ARG A 727 -33.85 -6.10 12.05
N LEU A 728 -34.74 -6.18 13.04
CA LEU A 728 -34.85 -5.22 14.14
C LEU A 728 -33.62 -5.18 15.05
N ARG A 729 -32.78 -6.22 14.99
CA ARG A 729 -31.55 -6.35 15.78
C ARG A 729 -30.28 -5.95 15.00
N ASP A 730 -30.45 -5.29 13.86
CA ASP A 730 -29.34 -4.69 13.09
C ASP A 730 -28.65 -3.57 13.90
N LYS A 731 -27.33 -3.69 14.05
CA LYS A 731 -26.46 -2.72 14.74
C LYS A 731 -25.74 -1.76 13.78
N GLY A 732 -25.90 -1.94 12.46
CA GLY A 732 -25.26 -1.10 11.43
C GLY A 732 -25.85 0.31 11.33
N ALA A 733 -25.15 1.21 10.62
CA ALA A 733 -25.54 2.61 10.44
C ALA A 733 -26.93 2.82 9.78
N GLY A 734 -27.52 1.77 9.19
CA GLY A 734 -28.88 1.76 8.62
C GLY A 734 -30.00 1.35 9.59
N GLY A 735 -29.68 0.96 10.83
CA GLY A 735 -30.62 0.39 11.81
C GLY A 735 -31.59 1.39 12.48
N VAL A 736 -31.67 2.64 12.01
CA VAL A 736 -32.51 3.69 12.63
C VAL A 736 -33.97 3.63 12.15
N THR A 737 -34.26 2.89 11.08
CA THR A 737 -35.61 2.85 10.46
C THR A 737 -36.27 1.49 10.73
N PRO A 738 -37.53 1.44 11.23
CA PRO A 738 -38.25 0.18 11.40
C PRO A 738 -38.37 -0.55 10.05
N PRO A 739 -38.09 -1.87 9.99
CA PRO A 739 -38.20 -2.61 8.74
C PRO A 739 -39.65 -2.66 8.27
N ALA A 740 -39.86 -2.59 6.95
CA ALA A 740 -41.18 -2.70 6.36
C ALA A 740 -41.80 -4.08 6.68
N PRO A 741 -43.14 -4.16 6.86
CA PRO A 741 -43.82 -5.45 7.02
C PRO A 741 -43.51 -6.38 5.84
N GLY A 742 -42.93 -7.55 6.12
CA GLY A 742 -42.57 -8.53 5.11
C GLY A 742 -41.17 -8.40 4.51
N VAL A 743 -40.21 -7.78 5.22
CA VAL A 743 -38.79 -7.82 4.85
C VAL A 743 -38.30 -9.26 4.73
N PHE A 744 -37.51 -9.57 3.70
CA PHE A 744 -36.93 -10.89 3.49
C PHE A 744 -35.46 -10.79 3.03
N PRO A 745 -34.63 -11.80 3.29
CA PRO A 745 -33.26 -11.83 2.80
C PRO A 745 -33.22 -12.08 1.27
N GLU A 746 -32.54 -11.22 0.51
CA GLU A 746 -32.21 -11.44 -0.90
C GLU A 746 -30.99 -12.35 -1.06
N GLU A 747 -30.01 -12.18 -0.18
CA GLU A 747 -28.75 -12.91 -0.21
C GLU A 747 -28.26 -13.14 1.22
N ILE A 748 -27.80 -14.37 1.51
CA ILE A 748 -27.16 -14.73 2.77
C ILE A 748 -25.80 -15.31 2.42
N VAL A 749 -24.74 -14.68 2.93
CA VAL A 749 -23.36 -15.07 2.68
C VAL A 749 -22.68 -15.31 4.02
N ASP A 750 -22.12 -16.50 4.20
CA ASP A 750 -21.33 -16.80 5.39
C ASP A 750 -20.11 -15.87 5.47
N MET A 751 -19.89 -15.26 6.64
CA MET A 751 -18.75 -14.39 6.92
C MET A 751 -17.80 -15.10 7.89
N GLY A 752 -16.92 -15.93 7.34
CA GLY A 752 -16.00 -16.73 8.15
C GLY A 752 -16.75 -17.81 8.94
N ASN A 753 -16.40 -17.99 10.21
CA ASN A 753 -16.99 -18.97 11.12
C ASN A 753 -17.79 -18.33 12.28
N TYR A 754 -18.03 -17.02 12.23
CA TYR A 754 -18.52 -16.23 13.37
C TYR A 754 -19.78 -15.42 13.06
N ALA A 755 -20.11 -15.17 11.79
CA ALA A 755 -21.28 -14.38 11.39
C ALA A 755 -21.78 -14.75 9.99
N VAL A 756 -22.97 -14.24 9.66
CA VAL A 756 -23.52 -14.23 8.30
C VAL A 756 -23.80 -12.78 7.87
N VAL A 757 -23.52 -12.45 6.62
CA VAL A 757 -23.96 -11.20 5.99
C VAL A 757 -25.28 -11.47 5.29
N ILE A 758 -26.29 -10.66 5.63
CA ILE A 758 -27.63 -10.72 5.05
C ILE A 758 -27.87 -9.44 4.28
N LYS A 759 -28.10 -9.57 2.98
CA LYS A 759 -28.62 -8.50 2.15
C LYS A 759 -30.14 -8.59 2.17
N TRP A 760 -30.79 -7.57 2.70
CA TRP A 760 -32.23 -7.52 2.86
C TRP A 760 -32.93 -6.86 1.66
N SER A 761 -34.20 -7.19 1.47
CA SER A 761 -35.06 -6.64 0.41
C SER A 761 -35.31 -5.12 0.53
N ASP A 762 -35.00 -4.52 1.68
CA ASP A 762 -35.06 -3.07 1.90
C ASP A 762 -33.76 -2.34 1.49
N GLY A 763 -32.79 -3.06 0.92
CA GLY A 763 -31.50 -2.55 0.47
C GLY A 763 -30.44 -2.46 1.58
N VAL A 764 -30.77 -2.85 2.82
CA VAL A 764 -29.80 -2.85 3.93
C VAL A 764 -28.98 -4.13 3.94
N VAL A 765 -27.69 -3.97 4.23
CA VAL A 765 -26.77 -5.09 4.46
C VAL A 765 -26.50 -5.17 5.95
N GLN A 766 -26.93 -6.28 6.57
CA GLN A 766 -26.75 -6.55 7.99
C GLN A 766 -25.70 -7.65 8.19
N VAL A 767 -24.81 -7.47 9.14
CA VAL A 767 -23.95 -8.54 9.65
C VAL A 767 -24.60 -9.09 10.91
N ALA A 768 -24.88 -10.40 10.94
CA ALA A 768 -25.49 -11.09 12.06
C ALA A 768 -24.53 -12.14 12.64
N PRO A 769 -23.87 -11.87 13.78
CA PRO A 769 -23.02 -12.85 14.46
C PRO A 769 -23.77 -14.12 14.85
N HIS A 770 -23.16 -15.30 14.72
CA HIS A 770 -23.77 -16.58 15.12
C HIS A 770 -24.18 -16.59 16.59
N LYS A 771 -23.41 -15.92 17.46
CA LYS A 771 -23.77 -15.74 18.87
C LYS A 771 -25.07 -14.97 19.03
N GLN A 772 -25.27 -13.89 18.26
CA GLN A 772 -26.54 -13.18 18.23
C GLN A 772 -27.68 -14.10 17.80
N LEU A 773 -27.44 -14.95 16.79
CA LEU A 773 -28.44 -15.89 16.29
C LEU A 773 -28.79 -17.01 17.28
N ILE A 774 -27.91 -17.37 18.22
CA ILE A 774 -28.08 -18.46 19.18
C ILE A 774 -28.52 -17.96 20.57
N GLU A 775 -27.83 -16.97 21.10
CA GLU A 775 -27.94 -16.51 22.48
C GLU A 775 -28.75 -15.21 22.59
N GLY A 776 -28.90 -14.47 21.48
CA GLY A 776 -29.48 -13.13 21.46
C GLY A 776 -28.45 -12.03 21.69
N ASP A 777 -28.94 -10.86 22.07
CA ASP A 777 -28.14 -9.64 22.26
C ASP A 777 -28.67 -8.82 23.44
N GLU A 778 -28.27 -7.55 23.54
CA GLU A 778 -28.69 -6.60 24.57
C GLU A 778 -30.22 -6.41 24.64
N LYS A 779 -30.97 -6.76 23.57
CA LYS A 779 -32.43 -6.72 23.54
C LYS A 779 -33.08 -7.98 24.13
N GLY A 780 -32.28 -8.97 24.54
CA GLY A 780 -32.72 -10.24 25.13
C GLY A 780 -32.47 -11.45 24.21
N PRO A 781 -32.92 -12.66 24.60
CA PRO A 781 -32.71 -13.88 23.81
C PRO A 781 -33.43 -13.80 22.46
N MET A 782 -32.92 -14.54 21.46
CA MET A 782 -33.60 -14.66 20.16
C MET A 782 -34.95 -15.37 20.33
N GLN A 783 -35.99 -14.84 19.67
CA GLN A 783 -37.29 -15.48 19.59
C GLN A 783 -37.29 -16.46 18.40
N TYR A 784 -37.44 -17.75 18.72
CA TYR A 784 -37.51 -18.78 17.70
C TYR A 784 -38.96 -19.13 17.37
N VAL A 785 -39.24 -19.33 16.09
CA VAL A 785 -40.53 -19.80 15.57
C VAL A 785 -40.46 -21.30 15.30
N GLU A 786 -41.58 -21.99 15.52
CA GLU A 786 -41.69 -23.42 15.19
C GLU A 786 -41.58 -23.63 13.68
N LEU A 787 -40.65 -24.49 13.27
CA LEU A 787 -40.53 -24.93 11.88
C LEU A 787 -41.58 -26.00 11.63
N SER A 788 -42.45 -25.80 10.63
CA SER A 788 -43.38 -26.87 10.25
C SER A 788 -42.59 -28.02 9.63
N VAL A 789 -42.73 -29.21 10.22
CA VAL A 789 -42.14 -30.45 9.70
C VAL A 789 -42.81 -30.77 8.37
N ALA A 790 -41.99 -30.91 7.31
CA ALA A 790 -42.46 -31.36 6.00
C ALA A 790 -42.71 -32.87 5.98
#